data_AF-A0A1M5MKA4-F1
#
_entry.id   AF-A0A1M5MKA4-F1
#
_cell.length_a   1.000
_cell.length_b   1.000
_cell.length_c   1.000
_cell.angle_alpha   90.00
_cell.angle_beta   90.00
_cell.angle_gamma   90.00
#
_symmetry.space_group_name_H-M   'P 1'
#
loop_
_entity.id
_entity.type
_entity.pdbx_description
1 polymer ?
#
loop_
_entity_poly.entity_id
_entity_poly.type
_entity_poly.pdbx_seq_one_letter_code
_entity_poly.pdbx_strand_id
1 'polypeptide(L)'
;MTKNTFLFIFLLILSFPIHAQLEAHLIDGEGWAKGDYVEIGINSKGVFGANTSNRPPNFHLNRESDGNNLFGFIANPLKDNWVDYDGDFFTPGTPEEGFTIEVDGVNYSNNNSFGFFQIPGQIVNVNSISSDCFDDTAQIIWEGNVSGLNIKRYYSVTKDGLFIQMNTVVRNLSPNTKEDIYFLHNVDPDNNITLSGFYDTDMSLISQASSPTDDVCLVKASQEPLNIPEDMDGSFVNLYAKNPDARVSYGGFDNRNASAIWNGFGVTNAEGSTTALIDEAISIAFNLGDLAPNETISFTYYYILEDVDSSFVPFIVNAFQQNPTTCLGNDGKIIFSGLQEGLTYTLDYVDDGVAVPSQDLIADENGNIELIGLDSGAYSNIRISFTGCSTSIDTVFELTDPLAPNFTLSKEDFTTCDGDNGKLIISNLTPSTEYTIQFTEDAVVIPPANFTANNSGQVIISGLDQGTYSDFIIEQFNCTTSSNEVIEIQGPVSPVSYPIPDQFYCDDDYDYLTSSIDFSELETFILGVDNASDFDITFYETEQDITSDSPISTITYQSPGNPTYILYAQKTDRVSNCSSYIPFNVTINIPVDFELNDGLICLNSDDTVNTDYELPILSTGLSESLHTFEWYLNNELLPSESSSSLTADTFGVYSVKATIIDTGCDITKSAEITPSGPPRVLEVNVISTVFSENHSVEINASGYGNYIFGLDDGPLQAEPLFTNVSPGYHLVKIIDTKGCGIVTEDIVFVDYMKFFTPNNDGKNDYWQIIGISELIEPKIYIHDRYGKLLKQLSQSSIGWDGAYNGSILPSSDYWFTVVFKDENLIQRQFSSHFTLKR
;
A
#
# COMPACT_ATOMS: atom_id res chain seq x y z
N MET A 1 121.64 23.33 20.56
CA MET A 1 120.53 22.65 21.26
C MET A 1 119.25 22.82 20.44
N THR A 2 118.39 21.80 20.44
CA THR A 2 117.00 21.72 19.93
C THR A 2 116.78 22.00 18.42
N LYS A 3 116.72 20.98 17.55
CA LYS A 3 115.62 20.03 17.21
C LYS A 3 114.36 20.68 16.59
N ASN A 4 114.36 20.72 15.26
CA ASN A 4 113.16 20.65 14.39
C ASN A 4 112.69 19.20 14.30
N THR A 5 111.39 18.97 14.08
CA THR A 5 110.83 18.13 12.99
C THR A 5 109.30 18.24 13.02
N PHE A 6 108.72 18.82 11.99
CA PHE A 6 107.30 18.68 11.63
C PHE A 6 107.12 17.32 10.95
N LEU A 7 106.15 16.52 11.41
CA LEU A 7 105.78 15.24 10.81
C LEU A 7 104.46 15.43 10.06
N PHE A 8 104.52 15.38 8.74
CA PHE A 8 103.37 15.23 7.84
C PHE A 8 102.86 13.78 7.95
N ILE A 9 101.58 13.60 8.26
CA ILE A 9 100.89 12.31 8.15
C ILE A 9 100.10 12.33 6.84
N PHE A 10 100.50 11.48 5.90
CA PHE A 10 99.77 11.14 4.69
C PHE A 10 98.58 10.26 5.10
N LEU A 11 97.35 10.74 4.91
CA LEU A 11 96.15 9.91 5.00
C LEU A 11 95.91 9.29 3.62
N LEU A 12 96.14 7.99 3.51
CA LEU A 12 95.87 7.21 2.32
C LEU A 12 94.33 7.05 2.22
N ILE A 13 93.67 7.82 1.35
CA ILE A 13 92.27 7.58 1.00
C ILE A 13 92.26 6.42 0.00
N LEU A 14 92.00 5.21 0.50
CA LEU A 14 91.55 4.10 -0.33
C LEU A 14 90.11 4.42 -0.74
N SER A 15 89.93 4.97 -1.93
CA SER A 15 88.64 4.98 -2.60
C SER A 15 88.32 3.53 -2.99
N PHE A 16 87.49 2.86 -2.20
CA PHE A 16 86.75 1.72 -2.72
C PHE A 16 85.80 2.25 -3.79
N PRO A 17 85.77 1.69 -5.01
CA PRO A 17 84.66 1.94 -5.90
C PRO A 17 83.41 1.42 -5.19
N ILE A 18 82.48 2.33 -4.91
CA ILE A 18 81.13 2.00 -4.47
C ILE A 18 80.54 1.25 -5.67
N HIS A 19 80.51 -0.08 -5.60
CA HIS A 19 79.79 -0.87 -6.59
C HIS A 19 78.32 -0.49 -6.43
N ALA A 20 77.64 -0.25 -7.55
CA ALA A 20 76.22 0.00 -7.54
C ALA A 20 75.51 -1.18 -6.83
N GLN A 21 74.51 -0.80 -6.03
CA GLN A 21 73.77 -1.70 -5.17
C GLN A 21 72.40 -1.88 -5.78
N LEU A 22 71.98 -3.13 -5.91
CA LEU A 22 70.61 -3.47 -6.23
C LEU A 22 69.67 -2.90 -5.15
N GLU A 23 68.66 -2.12 -5.55
CA GLU A 23 67.79 -1.36 -4.63
C GLU A 23 66.31 -1.51 -5.02
N ALA A 24 65.43 -1.61 -4.02
CA ALA A 24 63.97 -1.57 -4.18
C ALA A 24 63.33 -0.72 -3.07
N HIS A 25 62.46 0.24 -3.41
CA HIS A 25 61.87 1.19 -2.46
C HIS A 25 60.37 1.42 -2.72
N LEU A 26 59.58 1.52 -1.65
CA LEU A 26 58.18 1.94 -1.69
C LEU A 26 58.07 3.34 -1.08
N ILE A 27 57.80 4.35 -1.91
CA ILE A 27 57.77 5.76 -1.50
C ILE A 27 56.45 6.37 -1.97
N ASP A 28 55.64 6.86 -1.04
CA ASP A 28 54.35 7.53 -1.31
C ASP A 28 53.40 6.77 -2.25
N GLY A 29 53.39 5.42 -2.15
CA GLY A 29 52.54 4.55 -2.97
C GLY A 29 53.12 4.22 -4.36
N GLU A 30 54.37 4.58 -4.61
CA GLU A 30 55.12 4.31 -5.84
C GLU A 30 56.26 3.33 -5.57
N GLY A 31 56.47 2.40 -6.49
CA GLY A 31 57.56 1.43 -6.44
C GLY A 31 58.76 1.90 -7.25
N TRP A 32 59.95 1.75 -6.69
CA TRP A 32 61.21 2.11 -7.32
C TRP A 32 62.15 0.92 -7.27
N ALA A 33 62.78 0.57 -8.39
CA ALA A 33 63.76 -0.52 -8.44
C ALA A 33 64.95 -0.16 -9.33
N LYS A 34 66.14 -0.58 -8.92
CA LYS A 34 67.40 -0.25 -9.58
C LYS A 34 68.37 -1.43 -9.55
N GLY A 35 68.98 -1.71 -10.70
CA GLY A 35 70.20 -2.50 -10.87
C GLY A 35 71.42 -1.62 -11.18
N ASP A 36 72.50 -2.24 -11.67
CA ASP A 36 73.72 -1.52 -12.04
C ASP A 36 73.53 -0.74 -13.36
N TYR A 37 72.62 -1.20 -14.23
CA TYR A 37 72.42 -0.67 -15.58
C TYR A 37 70.99 -0.27 -15.93
N VAL A 38 69.99 -0.55 -15.07
CA VAL A 38 68.58 -0.19 -15.32
C VAL A 38 67.95 0.37 -14.06
N GLU A 39 67.16 1.43 -14.19
CA GLU A 39 66.35 2.00 -13.11
C GLU A 39 64.92 2.18 -13.57
N ILE A 40 63.94 1.85 -12.71
CA ILE A 40 62.50 1.93 -13.01
C ILE A 40 61.72 2.60 -11.87
N GLY A 41 60.65 3.30 -12.24
CA GLY A 41 59.66 3.90 -11.35
C GLY A 41 58.24 3.57 -11.79
N ILE A 42 57.49 2.90 -10.91
CA ILE A 42 56.10 2.47 -11.14
C ILE A 42 55.17 3.23 -10.21
N ASN A 43 54.16 3.90 -10.76
CA ASN A 43 53.21 4.65 -9.95
C ASN A 43 52.09 3.76 -9.38
N SER A 44 51.20 4.39 -8.58
CA SER A 44 50.07 3.71 -7.93
C SER A 44 49.10 2.98 -8.88
N LYS A 45 49.06 3.35 -10.17
CA LYS A 45 48.24 2.66 -11.19
C LYS A 45 48.93 1.42 -11.76
N GLY A 46 50.15 1.09 -11.34
CA GLY A 46 50.87 -0.08 -11.85
C GLY A 46 51.37 0.14 -13.28
N VAL A 47 51.84 1.34 -13.59
CA VAL A 47 52.40 1.69 -14.89
C VAL A 47 53.68 2.52 -14.70
N PHE A 48 54.57 2.52 -15.70
CA PHE A 48 55.75 3.37 -15.67
C PHE A 48 55.33 4.85 -15.55
N GLY A 49 56.08 5.68 -14.82
CA GLY A 49 55.73 7.09 -14.60
C GLY A 49 55.45 7.42 -13.13
N ALA A 50 56.35 7.04 -12.24
CA ALA A 50 56.37 7.51 -10.85
C ALA A 50 56.72 9.00 -10.78
N ASN A 51 56.33 9.70 -9.72
CA ASN A 51 56.62 11.12 -9.58
C ASN A 51 58.13 11.36 -9.36
N THR A 52 58.77 12.12 -10.24
CA THR A 52 60.22 12.42 -10.13
C THR A 52 60.60 13.07 -8.80
N SER A 53 59.65 13.73 -8.12
CA SER A 53 59.86 14.34 -6.79
C SER A 53 60.07 13.30 -5.67
N ASN A 54 59.56 12.08 -5.86
CA ASN A 54 59.64 10.97 -4.91
C ASN A 54 60.83 10.04 -5.17
N ARG A 55 61.60 10.31 -6.24
CA ARG A 55 62.75 9.51 -6.67
C ARG A 55 63.77 9.32 -5.53
N PRO A 56 64.22 8.09 -5.26
CA PRO A 56 65.25 7.83 -4.25
C PRO A 56 66.55 8.60 -4.54
N PRO A 57 67.29 9.05 -3.52
CA PRO A 57 68.51 9.86 -3.71
C PRO A 57 69.62 9.21 -4.54
N ASN A 58 69.69 7.88 -4.58
CA ASN A 58 70.72 7.10 -5.28
C ASN A 58 70.37 6.74 -6.74
N PHE A 59 69.17 7.07 -7.18
CA PHE A 59 68.76 6.89 -8.58
C PHE A 59 69.35 8.04 -9.42
N HIS A 60 69.43 7.89 -10.74
CA HIS A 60 69.85 8.94 -11.65
C HIS A 60 68.69 9.87 -11.98
N LEU A 61 69.00 11.10 -12.39
CA LEU A 61 67.96 12.02 -12.83
C LEU A 61 67.48 11.56 -14.20
N ASN A 62 66.22 11.81 -14.48
CA ASN A 62 65.73 11.66 -15.83
C ASN A 62 66.28 12.74 -16.75
N ARG A 63 66.27 12.48 -18.06
CA ARG A 63 66.77 13.40 -19.09
C ARG A 63 65.75 14.49 -19.48
N GLU A 64 64.54 14.46 -18.90
CA GLU A 64 63.44 15.38 -19.16
C GLU A 64 63.71 16.85 -18.78
N SER A 65 63.33 17.78 -19.66
CA SER A 65 63.24 19.22 -19.39
C SER A 65 61.82 19.78 -19.39
N ASP A 66 60.81 18.93 -19.64
CA ASP A 66 59.54 19.36 -20.25
C ASP A 66 58.37 19.48 -19.23
N GLY A 67 58.61 19.10 -17.97
CA GLY A 67 57.79 19.51 -16.83
C GLY A 67 56.60 18.60 -16.48
N ASN A 68 56.55 17.36 -16.99
CA ASN A 68 55.55 16.35 -16.60
C ASN A 68 55.79 15.77 -15.18
N ASN A 69 57.01 15.86 -14.65
CA ASN A 69 57.46 15.29 -13.37
C ASN A 69 57.20 13.78 -13.25
N LEU A 70 57.30 13.02 -14.35
CA LEU A 70 57.17 11.57 -14.35
C LEU A 70 58.54 10.90 -14.56
N PHE A 71 58.67 9.67 -14.06
CA PHE A 71 59.84 8.80 -14.19
C PHE A 71 59.39 7.40 -14.60
N GLY A 72 59.68 7.00 -15.83
CA GLY A 72 59.43 5.65 -16.35
C GLY A 72 60.57 4.70 -16.05
N PHE A 73 61.50 4.60 -17.00
CA PHE A 73 62.72 3.81 -16.86
C PHE A 73 63.88 4.45 -17.63
N ILE A 74 65.10 4.16 -17.17
CA ILE A 74 66.36 4.53 -17.82
C ILE A 74 67.30 3.33 -17.86
N ALA A 75 68.18 3.27 -18.84
CA ALA A 75 69.15 2.18 -19.02
C ALA A 75 70.52 2.70 -19.43
N ASN A 76 71.58 1.98 -19.08
CA ASN A 76 72.95 2.27 -19.53
C ASN A 76 73.52 1.07 -20.31
N PRO A 77 73.26 0.97 -21.62
CA PRO A 77 73.69 -0.17 -22.41
C PRO A 77 75.22 -0.26 -22.58
N LEU A 78 75.93 0.87 -22.62
CA LEU A 78 77.41 0.91 -22.64
C LEU A 78 78.10 0.46 -21.35
N LYS A 79 77.37 0.37 -20.23
CA LYS A 79 77.91 -0.04 -18.92
C LYS A 79 79.10 0.82 -18.49
N ASP A 80 79.02 2.13 -18.74
CA ASP A 80 80.14 3.06 -18.64
C ASP A 80 80.18 3.89 -17.33
N ASN A 81 79.40 3.48 -16.32
CA ASN A 81 79.12 4.21 -15.07
C ASN A 81 78.21 5.44 -15.24
N TRP A 82 77.18 5.28 -16.07
CA TRP A 82 76.12 6.27 -16.32
C TRP A 82 76.67 7.58 -16.86
N VAL A 83 77.74 7.50 -17.67
CA VAL A 83 78.22 8.63 -18.49
C VAL A 83 77.24 8.83 -19.64
N ASP A 84 76.86 7.72 -20.26
CA ASP A 84 75.77 7.60 -21.22
C ASP A 84 74.65 6.71 -20.64
N TYR A 85 73.38 7.01 -20.94
CA TYR A 85 72.21 6.25 -20.48
C TYR A 85 70.91 6.68 -21.17
N ASP A 86 70.22 5.79 -21.87
CA ASP A 86 68.95 6.13 -22.49
C ASP A 86 67.79 6.26 -21.49
N GLY A 87 66.80 7.06 -21.86
CA GLY A 87 65.45 6.92 -21.35
C GLY A 87 64.79 8.11 -20.68
N ASP A 88 63.60 7.78 -20.21
CA ASP A 88 62.59 8.61 -19.58
C ASP A 88 62.06 9.79 -20.41
N PHE A 89 61.66 9.54 -21.66
CA PHE A 89 60.70 10.41 -22.36
C PHE A 89 59.45 9.67 -22.84
N PHE A 90 59.26 8.40 -22.49
CA PHE A 90 58.01 7.69 -22.80
C PHE A 90 56.79 8.20 -22.01
N THR A 91 56.95 9.33 -21.30
CA THR A 91 55.93 9.90 -20.41
C THR A 91 55.49 11.35 -20.73
N PRO A 92 55.78 11.96 -21.91
CA PRO A 92 54.86 12.98 -22.41
C PRO A 92 54.68 13.01 -23.93
N GLY A 93 53.50 12.60 -24.40
CA GLY A 93 53.09 12.87 -25.78
C GLY A 93 51.79 12.20 -26.25
N THR A 94 50.76 12.08 -25.41
CA THR A 94 49.58 11.18 -25.60
C THR A 94 49.86 9.74 -25.10
N PRO A 95 48.85 8.86 -24.91
CA PRO A 95 48.72 7.89 -23.80
C PRO A 95 49.55 6.59 -23.90
N GLU A 96 50.78 6.65 -24.39
CA GLU A 96 51.46 5.50 -24.99
C GLU A 96 52.29 4.63 -24.04
N GLU A 97 52.00 4.62 -22.74
CA GLU A 97 52.48 3.53 -21.87
C GLU A 97 51.32 3.07 -20.99
N GLY A 98 51.16 1.75 -20.93
CA GLY A 98 50.20 1.13 -20.02
C GLY A 98 49.73 -0.24 -20.46
N PHE A 99 48.95 -0.86 -19.60
CA PHE A 99 48.41 -2.20 -19.84
C PHE A 99 46.89 -2.22 -19.82
N THR A 100 46.32 -3.24 -20.45
CA THR A 100 44.89 -3.48 -20.52
C THR A 100 44.57 -4.94 -20.23
N ILE A 101 43.50 -5.17 -19.48
CA ILE A 101 42.83 -6.47 -19.40
C ILE A 101 41.48 -6.35 -20.13
N GLU A 102 41.23 -7.27 -21.05
CA GLU A 102 39.91 -7.45 -21.68
C GLU A 102 39.24 -8.66 -21.04
N VAL A 103 37.99 -8.50 -20.64
CA VAL A 103 37.17 -9.58 -20.09
C VAL A 103 35.74 -9.38 -20.56
N ASP A 104 35.11 -10.44 -21.07
CA ASP A 104 33.76 -10.40 -21.61
C ASP A 104 33.58 -9.30 -22.70
N GLY A 105 34.64 -9.03 -23.47
CA GLY A 105 34.69 -7.98 -24.53
C GLY A 105 34.82 -6.53 -24.03
N VAL A 106 35.01 -6.31 -22.73
CA VAL A 106 35.22 -4.98 -22.12
C VAL A 106 36.68 -4.79 -21.76
N ASN A 107 37.28 -3.70 -22.23
CA ASN A 107 38.68 -3.34 -21.99
C ASN A 107 38.82 -2.40 -20.78
N TYR A 108 39.67 -2.77 -19.83
CA TYR A 108 40.04 -1.98 -18.66
C TYR A 108 41.53 -1.65 -18.70
N SER A 109 41.89 -0.37 -18.77
CA SER A 109 43.24 0.08 -19.09
C SER A 109 43.81 1.02 -18.02
N ASN A 110 45.03 0.77 -17.59
CA ASN A 110 45.81 1.68 -16.76
C ASN A 110 46.90 2.35 -17.59
N ASN A 111 47.04 3.67 -17.44
CA ASN A 111 48.08 4.51 -18.04
C ASN A 111 48.17 5.86 -17.28
N ASN A 112 49.10 6.72 -17.71
CA ASN A 112 49.31 8.05 -17.11
C ASN A 112 48.31 9.12 -17.55
N SER A 113 47.45 8.84 -18.53
CA SER A 113 46.42 9.76 -19.02
C SER A 113 45.07 9.62 -18.28
N PHE A 114 44.19 10.61 -18.43
CA PHE A 114 42.82 10.57 -17.89
C PHE A 114 41.83 10.04 -18.93
N GLY A 115 40.93 9.11 -18.58
CA GLY A 115 39.73 8.83 -19.40
C GLY A 115 39.34 7.38 -19.71
N PHE A 116 40.00 6.36 -19.15
CA PHE A 116 39.67 4.94 -19.39
C PHE A 116 39.02 4.26 -18.18
N PHE A 117 38.42 3.08 -18.38
CA PHE A 117 37.97 2.20 -17.31
C PHE A 117 39.18 1.65 -16.54
N GLN A 118 39.76 2.47 -15.66
CA GLN A 118 40.97 2.10 -14.91
C GLN A 118 40.69 0.90 -14.00
N ILE A 119 41.69 0.03 -13.87
CA ILE A 119 41.77 -1.07 -12.93
C ILE A 119 42.21 -0.48 -11.59
N PRO A 120 41.33 -0.42 -10.57
CA PRO A 120 41.71 0.05 -9.24
C PRO A 120 42.74 -0.90 -8.64
N GLY A 121 43.85 -0.35 -8.15
CA GLY A 121 44.92 -1.11 -7.53
C GLY A 121 45.96 -0.21 -6.88
N GLN A 122 47.01 -0.82 -6.34
CA GLN A 122 48.10 -0.14 -5.65
C GLN A 122 49.38 -0.98 -5.68
N ILE A 123 50.52 -0.34 -5.42
CA ILE A 123 51.76 -1.06 -5.10
C ILE A 123 51.59 -1.71 -3.72
N VAL A 124 51.64 -3.04 -3.69
CA VAL A 124 51.43 -3.81 -2.46
C VAL A 124 52.73 -4.15 -1.75
N ASN A 125 53.84 -4.26 -2.48
CA ASN A 125 55.14 -4.56 -1.91
C ASN A 125 56.29 -4.21 -2.86
N VAL A 126 57.51 -4.12 -2.31
CA VAL A 126 58.78 -4.10 -3.04
C VAL A 126 59.77 -5.00 -2.31
N ASN A 127 60.63 -5.70 -3.03
CA ASN A 127 61.60 -6.63 -2.45
C ASN A 127 62.89 -6.72 -3.27
N SER A 128 63.94 -7.21 -2.64
CA SER A 128 65.18 -7.63 -3.31
C SER A 128 65.48 -9.09 -3.00
N ILE A 129 65.89 -9.83 -4.01
CA ILE A 129 66.24 -11.25 -3.98
C ILE A 129 67.73 -11.33 -4.28
N SER A 130 68.52 -11.93 -3.38
CA SER A 130 69.95 -12.17 -3.62
C SER A 130 70.22 -13.63 -3.95
N SER A 131 71.21 -13.90 -4.79
CA SER A 131 71.49 -15.26 -5.25
C SER A 131 72.98 -15.48 -5.58
N ASP A 132 73.53 -16.61 -5.09
CA ASP A 132 74.86 -17.08 -5.52
C ASP A 132 74.81 -17.84 -6.86
N CYS A 133 73.61 -18.19 -7.35
CA CYS A 133 73.40 -18.99 -8.57
C CYS A 133 72.80 -18.19 -9.74
N PHE A 134 72.20 -17.04 -9.47
CA PHE A 134 71.37 -16.23 -10.37
C PHE A 134 71.69 -14.75 -10.11
N ASP A 135 71.33 -13.86 -11.03
CA ASP A 135 71.50 -12.43 -10.74
C ASP A 135 70.58 -11.99 -9.60
N ASP A 136 71.11 -11.17 -8.70
CA ASP A 136 70.29 -10.51 -7.68
C ASP A 136 69.20 -9.69 -8.40
N THR A 137 67.96 -9.72 -7.88
CA THR A 137 66.78 -9.09 -8.52
C THR A 137 66.07 -8.14 -7.57
N ALA A 138 65.78 -6.91 -8.01
CA ALA A 138 64.91 -5.96 -7.33
C ALA A 138 63.54 -5.97 -8.00
N GLN A 139 62.49 -6.05 -7.20
CA GLN A 139 61.14 -6.28 -7.70
C GLN A 139 60.12 -5.34 -7.05
N ILE A 140 59.16 -4.90 -7.87
CA ILE A 140 57.99 -4.11 -7.48
C ILE A 140 56.75 -4.95 -7.74
N ILE A 141 55.79 -4.94 -6.80
CA ILE A 141 54.56 -5.71 -6.89
C ILE A 141 53.35 -4.76 -6.86
N TRP A 142 52.57 -4.78 -7.93
CA TRP A 142 51.29 -4.07 -8.02
C TRP A 142 50.13 -5.08 -8.00
N GLU A 143 49.02 -4.73 -7.35
CA GLU A 143 47.82 -5.57 -7.33
C GLU A 143 46.55 -4.73 -7.46
N GLY A 144 45.61 -5.20 -8.27
CA GLY A 144 44.33 -4.55 -8.53
C GLY A 144 43.22 -5.52 -8.88
N ASN A 145 41.97 -5.06 -8.76
CA ASN A 145 40.78 -5.89 -8.99
C ASN A 145 39.82 -5.20 -9.96
N VAL A 146 39.31 -5.92 -10.96
CA VAL A 146 38.29 -5.38 -11.87
C VAL A 146 37.42 -6.50 -12.45
N SER A 147 36.11 -6.26 -12.57
CA SER A 147 35.15 -7.21 -13.18
C SER A 147 35.18 -8.63 -12.59
N GLY A 148 35.54 -8.79 -11.31
CA GLY A 148 35.69 -10.10 -10.67
C GLY A 148 37.01 -10.81 -10.99
N LEU A 149 37.98 -10.13 -11.60
CA LEU A 149 39.36 -10.59 -11.75
C LEU A 149 40.28 -9.87 -10.75
N ASN A 150 41.23 -10.60 -10.20
CA ASN A 150 42.41 -10.06 -9.53
C ASN A 150 43.59 -10.08 -10.51
N ILE A 151 44.29 -8.96 -10.64
CA ILE A 151 45.46 -8.80 -11.50
C ILE A 151 46.62 -8.39 -10.62
N LYS A 152 47.67 -9.22 -10.60
CA LYS A 152 48.91 -8.97 -9.87
C LYS A 152 50.07 -8.90 -10.84
N ARG A 153 50.84 -7.80 -10.80
CA ARG A 153 51.95 -7.53 -11.70
C ARG A 153 53.25 -7.40 -10.93
N TYR A 154 54.30 -7.99 -11.46
CA TYR A 154 55.66 -7.94 -10.93
C TYR A 154 56.58 -7.29 -11.95
N TYR A 155 57.35 -6.30 -11.53
CA TYR A 155 58.35 -5.59 -12.33
C TYR A 155 59.70 -5.88 -11.72
N SER A 156 60.54 -6.61 -12.43
CA SER A 156 61.79 -7.13 -11.88
C SER A 156 62.99 -6.65 -12.71
N VAL A 157 63.97 -6.05 -12.05
CA VAL A 157 65.26 -5.67 -12.63
C VAL A 157 66.36 -6.47 -11.96
N THR A 158 67.30 -7.00 -12.74
CA THR A 158 68.48 -7.64 -12.17
C THR A 158 69.60 -6.66 -11.95
N LYS A 159 70.57 -7.06 -11.13
CA LYS A 159 71.78 -6.30 -10.90
C LYS A 159 72.54 -6.01 -12.20
N ASP A 160 72.78 -7.03 -13.04
CA ASP A 160 73.65 -6.91 -14.21
C ASP A 160 72.92 -6.89 -15.57
N GLY A 161 71.58 -6.99 -15.56
CA GLY A 161 70.75 -7.07 -16.77
C GLY A 161 70.40 -5.72 -17.38
N LEU A 162 70.23 -5.71 -18.70
CA LEU A 162 69.70 -4.60 -19.50
C LEU A 162 68.25 -4.88 -19.93
N PHE A 163 67.43 -5.33 -19.00
CA PHE A 163 66.05 -5.68 -19.28
C PHE A 163 65.18 -5.54 -18.02
N ILE A 164 63.87 -5.39 -18.24
CA ILE A 164 62.85 -5.37 -17.19
C ILE A 164 61.94 -6.56 -17.44
N GLN A 165 61.89 -7.48 -16.50
CA GLN A 165 61.00 -8.63 -16.57
C GLN A 165 59.64 -8.28 -15.99
N MET A 166 58.61 -8.62 -16.76
CA MET A 166 57.22 -8.40 -16.44
C MET A 166 56.56 -9.77 -16.22
N ASN A 167 56.06 -10.01 -15.02
CA ASN A 167 55.19 -11.17 -14.75
C ASN A 167 53.80 -10.68 -14.36
N THR A 168 52.77 -11.26 -14.95
CA THR A 168 51.37 -10.94 -14.64
C THR A 168 50.64 -12.21 -14.25
N VAL A 169 49.93 -12.16 -13.14
CA VAL A 169 49.04 -13.20 -12.63
C VAL A 169 47.60 -12.68 -12.69
N VAL A 170 46.68 -13.46 -13.25
CA VAL A 170 45.26 -13.14 -13.34
C VAL A 170 44.46 -14.27 -12.69
N ARG A 171 43.61 -13.94 -11.71
CA ARG A 171 42.76 -14.91 -11.00
C ARG A 171 41.30 -14.52 -11.11
N ASN A 172 40.44 -15.50 -11.38
CA ASN A 172 38.99 -15.31 -11.35
C ASN A 172 38.46 -15.41 -9.91
N LEU A 173 38.00 -14.29 -9.36
CA LEU A 173 37.36 -14.21 -8.04
C LEU A 173 35.85 -14.41 -8.10
N SER A 174 35.27 -14.48 -9.29
CA SER A 174 33.83 -14.60 -9.50
C SER A 174 33.37 -16.07 -9.45
N PRO A 175 32.09 -16.33 -9.13
CA PRO A 175 31.55 -17.69 -9.06
C PRO A 175 31.26 -18.29 -10.46
N ASN A 176 31.43 -17.52 -11.53
CA ASN A 176 31.21 -17.96 -12.90
C ASN A 176 32.53 -17.97 -13.67
N THR A 177 32.62 -18.80 -14.71
CA THR A 177 33.73 -18.72 -15.67
C THR A 177 33.77 -17.33 -16.30
N LYS A 178 34.98 -16.77 -16.41
CA LYS A 178 35.26 -15.56 -17.16
C LYS A 178 35.78 -15.96 -18.52
N GLU A 179 35.07 -15.57 -19.56
CA GLU A 179 35.31 -16.05 -20.91
C GLU A 179 36.12 -15.01 -21.70
N ASP A 180 36.87 -15.47 -22.70
CA ASP A 180 37.58 -14.63 -23.68
C ASP A 180 38.47 -13.53 -23.04
N ILE A 181 39.35 -13.91 -22.11
CA ILE A 181 40.24 -12.96 -21.44
C ILE A 181 41.49 -12.68 -22.29
N TYR A 182 41.80 -11.40 -22.49
CA TYR A 182 43.04 -10.96 -23.15
C TYR A 182 43.80 -9.97 -22.29
N PHE A 183 45.13 -9.97 -22.40
CA PHE A 183 46.00 -8.95 -21.81
C PHE A 183 46.77 -8.23 -22.91
N LEU A 184 47.04 -6.94 -22.71
CA LEU A 184 47.84 -6.10 -23.60
C LEU A 184 48.77 -5.22 -22.78
N HIS A 185 50.02 -5.06 -23.23
CA HIS A 185 50.90 -3.97 -22.83
C HIS A 185 51.32 -3.21 -24.08
N ASN A 186 51.18 -1.88 -24.06
CA ASN A 186 51.62 -0.99 -25.12
C ASN A 186 52.68 -0.02 -24.60
N VAL A 187 53.68 0.27 -25.42
CA VAL A 187 54.74 1.23 -25.09
C VAL A 187 55.13 2.05 -26.32
N ASP A 188 55.25 3.36 -26.13
CA ASP A 188 55.96 4.28 -27.00
C ASP A 188 57.45 3.96 -26.93
N PRO A 189 58.17 3.71 -28.04
CA PRO A 189 59.59 3.39 -27.98
C PRO A 189 60.55 4.60 -28.16
N ASP A 190 60.09 5.81 -27.86
CA ASP A 190 60.89 7.05 -27.83
C ASP A 190 61.88 7.20 -26.65
N ASN A 191 62.89 6.32 -26.58
CA ASN A 191 63.82 6.29 -25.44
C ASN A 191 64.83 7.46 -25.44
N ASN A 192 65.06 8.13 -26.58
CA ASN A 192 66.21 9.04 -26.77
C ASN A 192 65.86 10.46 -27.30
N ILE A 193 64.58 10.73 -27.48
CA ILE A 193 63.98 12.02 -27.89
C ILE A 193 64.46 13.26 -27.11
N THR A 194 64.73 13.21 -25.80
CA THR A 194 65.28 14.39 -25.07
C THR A 194 66.63 14.85 -25.63
N LEU A 195 67.36 13.94 -26.27
CA LEU A 195 68.66 14.23 -26.87
C LEU A 195 68.56 14.47 -28.37
N SER A 196 67.78 13.66 -29.08
CA SER A 196 67.66 13.74 -30.54
C SER A 196 66.75 14.90 -30.97
N GLY A 197 65.73 15.22 -30.16
CA GLY A 197 64.63 16.11 -30.51
C GLY A 197 63.62 15.51 -31.50
N PHE A 198 63.70 14.21 -31.79
CA PHE A 198 62.82 13.47 -32.69
C PHE A 198 62.17 12.25 -32.02
N TYR A 199 60.89 12.02 -32.33
CA TYR A 199 60.03 10.90 -31.90
C TYR A 199 60.14 9.70 -32.86
N ASP A 200 61.12 9.73 -33.77
CA ASP A 200 61.23 8.77 -34.85
C ASP A 200 62.06 7.57 -34.38
N THR A 201 61.50 6.37 -34.49
CA THR A 201 62.14 5.09 -34.17
C THR A 201 62.17 4.14 -35.37
N ASP A 202 63.16 3.26 -35.41
CA ASP A 202 63.26 2.16 -36.37
C ASP A 202 62.66 0.89 -35.76
N MET A 203 61.64 0.35 -36.44
CA MET A 203 60.78 -0.72 -35.93
C MET A 203 60.99 -2.00 -36.73
N SER A 204 61.11 -3.14 -36.06
CA SER A 204 61.20 -4.45 -36.71
C SER A 204 60.53 -5.55 -35.91
N LEU A 205 59.70 -6.36 -36.58
CA LEU A 205 59.07 -7.55 -36.00
C LEU A 205 59.90 -8.78 -36.39
N ILE A 206 60.66 -9.31 -35.44
CA ILE A 206 61.67 -10.35 -35.69
C ILE A 206 61.07 -11.75 -35.69
N SER A 207 60.17 -12.03 -34.74
CA SER A 207 59.50 -13.33 -34.65
C SER A 207 58.09 -13.19 -34.08
N GLN A 208 57.21 -14.11 -34.43
CA GLN A 208 55.85 -14.19 -33.90
C GLN A 208 55.55 -15.62 -33.45
N ALA A 209 55.10 -15.78 -32.19
CA ALA A 209 54.73 -17.09 -31.69
C ALA A 209 53.54 -17.66 -32.48
N SER A 210 53.58 -18.95 -32.78
CA SER A 210 52.57 -19.64 -33.60
C SER A 210 52.14 -21.00 -33.06
N SER A 211 52.95 -21.62 -32.18
CA SER A 211 52.66 -22.93 -31.60
C SER A 211 53.50 -23.17 -30.33
N PRO A 212 53.22 -24.21 -29.52
CA PRO A 212 54.08 -24.58 -28.40
C PRO A 212 55.53 -24.92 -28.75
N THR A 213 55.83 -25.20 -30.03
CA THR A 213 57.21 -25.45 -30.51
C THR A 213 57.85 -24.24 -31.19
N ASP A 214 57.08 -23.17 -31.37
CA ASP A 214 57.46 -21.91 -31.98
C ASP A 214 56.79 -20.79 -31.16
N ASP A 215 57.35 -20.56 -29.98
CA ASP A 215 56.75 -19.85 -28.86
C ASP A 215 57.39 -18.48 -28.63
N VAL A 216 58.32 -18.04 -29.48
CA VAL A 216 59.05 -16.78 -29.30
C VAL A 216 58.43 -15.66 -30.14
N CYS A 217 58.03 -14.57 -29.48
CA CYS A 217 57.67 -13.32 -30.13
C CYS A 217 58.65 -12.20 -29.74
N LEU A 218 59.10 -11.42 -30.73
CA LEU A 218 60.06 -10.33 -30.55
C LEU A 218 59.75 -9.19 -31.51
N VAL A 219 59.43 -8.02 -30.96
CA VAL A 219 59.37 -6.75 -31.69
C VAL A 219 60.44 -5.81 -31.12
N LYS A 220 61.11 -5.10 -32.02
CA LYS A 220 62.23 -4.24 -31.70
C LYS A 220 61.95 -2.82 -32.16
N ALA A 221 62.34 -1.87 -31.32
CA ALA A 221 62.37 -0.47 -31.65
C ALA A 221 63.74 0.10 -31.27
N SER A 222 64.33 0.90 -32.16
CA SER A 222 65.66 1.46 -31.94
C SER A 222 65.82 2.87 -32.50
N GLN A 223 66.72 3.66 -31.92
CA GLN A 223 67.19 4.93 -32.48
C GLN A 223 68.71 4.87 -32.63
N GLU A 224 69.22 5.30 -33.80
CA GLU A 224 70.66 5.34 -34.07
C GLU A 224 71.38 6.37 -33.17
N PRO A 225 72.66 6.13 -32.81
CA PRO A 225 73.43 7.04 -31.96
C PRO A 225 73.62 8.42 -32.57
N LEU A 226 73.48 9.46 -31.76
CA LEU A 226 73.79 10.84 -32.14
C LEU A 226 75.30 11.12 -32.25
N ASN A 227 76.14 10.19 -31.82
CA ASN A 227 77.60 10.29 -31.81
C ASN A 227 78.10 11.48 -30.95
N ILE A 228 77.40 11.78 -29.85
CA ILE A 228 77.79 12.76 -28.83
C ILE A 228 78.12 12.03 -27.52
N PRO A 229 78.88 12.62 -26.58
CA PRO A 229 79.21 11.96 -25.32
C PRO A 229 78.00 11.52 -24.49
N GLU A 230 76.85 12.17 -24.68
CA GLU A 230 75.59 11.89 -24.01
C GLU A 230 74.72 10.82 -24.72
N ASP A 231 75.11 10.38 -25.92
CA ASP A 231 74.49 9.28 -26.69
C ASP A 231 75.45 8.78 -27.80
N MET A 232 76.13 7.68 -27.48
CA MET A 232 77.15 7.01 -28.28
C MET A 232 76.72 5.65 -28.81
N ASP A 233 75.74 4.99 -28.19
CA ASP A 233 75.25 3.65 -28.51
C ASP A 233 73.85 3.64 -29.16
N GLY A 234 73.13 4.76 -29.12
CA GLY A 234 71.73 4.79 -29.50
C GLY A 234 70.89 4.03 -28.48
N SER A 235 69.60 3.90 -28.76
CA SER A 235 68.67 3.33 -27.79
C SER A 235 67.88 2.16 -28.35
N PHE A 236 67.51 1.23 -27.47
CA PHE A 236 66.68 0.07 -27.79
C PHE A 236 65.53 -0.08 -26.79
N VAL A 237 64.33 -0.38 -27.30
CA VAL A 237 63.18 -0.85 -26.51
C VAL A 237 62.55 -1.99 -27.26
N ASN A 238 62.77 -3.21 -26.78
CA ASN A 238 62.23 -4.41 -27.42
C ASN A 238 61.23 -5.09 -26.48
N LEU A 239 60.14 -5.63 -27.03
CA LEU A 239 59.24 -6.51 -26.30
C LEU A 239 59.46 -7.96 -26.74
N TYR A 240 59.73 -8.82 -25.76
CA TYR A 240 60.01 -10.24 -25.95
C TYR A 240 59.13 -11.10 -25.04
N ALA A 241 58.60 -12.21 -25.56
CA ALA A 241 58.09 -13.30 -24.73
C ALA A 241 58.38 -14.66 -25.37
N LYS A 242 58.54 -15.66 -24.50
CA LYS A 242 58.55 -17.08 -24.86
C LYS A 242 57.27 -17.71 -24.34
N ASN A 243 56.18 -17.55 -25.09
CA ASN A 243 54.86 -18.04 -24.76
C ASN A 243 54.02 -18.20 -26.06
N PRO A 244 53.42 -19.39 -26.32
CA PRO A 244 52.67 -19.64 -27.56
C PRO A 244 51.41 -18.78 -27.72
N ASP A 245 50.88 -18.25 -26.62
CA ASP A 245 49.69 -17.41 -26.57
C ASP A 245 50.01 -15.91 -26.68
N ALA A 246 51.29 -15.54 -26.74
CA ALA A 246 51.73 -14.15 -26.90
C ALA A 246 51.77 -13.73 -28.36
N ARG A 247 51.45 -12.47 -28.65
CA ARG A 247 51.63 -11.83 -29.96
C ARG A 247 52.25 -10.45 -29.79
N VAL A 248 53.17 -10.07 -30.67
CA VAL A 248 53.75 -8.72 -30.73
C VAL A 248 53.30 -7.96 -31.98
N SER A 249 53.28 -6.63 -31.91
CA SER A 249 52.96 -5.76 -33.04
C SER A 249 53.62 -4.40 -32.91
N TYR A 250 53.59 -3.62 -33.98
CA TYR A 250 53.83 -2.19 -33.94
C TYR A 250 52.76 -1.39 -34.69
N GLY A 251 52.58 -0.14 -34.27
CA GLY A 251 51.55 0.78 -34.76
C GLY A 251 50.34 0.91 -33.83
N GLY A 252 49.44 1.83 -34.15
CA GLY A 252 48.13 1.92 -33.51
C GLY A 252 48.13 2.52 -32.10
N PHE A 253 48.66 3.73 -31.95
CA PHE A 253 48.65 4.51 -30.72
C PHE A 253 47.29 4.54 -29.98
N ASP A 254 46.17 4.76 -30.65
CA ASP A 254 44.88 4.79 -29.94
C ASP A 254 44.29 3.40 -29.63
N ASN A 255 44.90 2.31 -30.12
CA ASN A 255 44.33 0.97 -29.98
C ASN A 255 44.70 0.36 -28.62
N ARG A 256 43.73 0.40 -27.69
CA ARG A 256 43.83 -0.24 -26.36
C ARG A 256 42.97 -1.50 -26.26
N ASN A 257 42.52 -2.06 -27.38
CA ASN A 257 41.70 -3.27 -27.37
C ASN A 257 42.62 -4.51 -27.43
N ALA A 258 42.67 -5.26 -26.32
CA ALA A 258 43.63 -6.35 -26.16
C ALA A 258 43.40 -7.48 -27.18
N SER A 259 42.15 -7.89 -27.41
CA SER A 259 41.84 -8.93 -28.39
C SER A 259 42.09 -8.45 -29.83
N ALA A 260 41.86 -7.18 -30.14
CA ALA A 260 42.12 -6.60 -31.47
C ALA A 260 43.62 -6.60 -31.78
N ILE A 261 44.47 -6.18 -30.84
CA ILE A 261 45.93 -6.22 -31.00
C ILE A 261 46.42 -7.65 -31.17
N TRP A 262 45.95 -8.57 -30.32
CA TRP A 262 46.32 -9.99 -30.43
C TRP A 262 45.96 -10.58 -31.80
N ASN A 263 44.79 -10.20 -32.33
CA ASN A 263 44.33 -10.61 -33.66
C ASN A 263 44.94 -9.80 -34.82
N GLY A 264 45.80 -8.80 -34.55
CA GLY A 264 46.46 -7.98 -35.57
C GLY A 264 45.58 -6.92 -36.25
N PHE A 265 44.47 -6.51 -35.62
CA PHE A 265 43.60 -5.48 -36.19
C PHE A 265 44.18 -4.08 -35.99
N GLY A 266 44.38 -3.37 -37.09
CA GLY A 266 44.81 -1.96 -37.08
C GLY A 266 46.28 -1.73 -36.77
N VAL A 267 47.09 -2.79 -36.75
CA VAL A 267 48.52 -2.77 -36.43
C VAL A 267 49.31 -3.63 -37.43
N THR A 268 50.63 -3.50 -37.43
CA THR A 268 51.53 -4.39 -38.16
C THR A 268 51.99 -5.52 -37.24
N ASN A 269 51.69 -6.77 -37.60
CA ASN A 269 51.97 -7.95 -36.76
C ASN A 269 52.61 -9.12 -37.54
N ALA A 270 53.05 -8.89 -38.78
CA ALA A 270 53.66 -9.90 -39.62
C ALA A 270 55.17 -10.02 -39.34
N GLU A 271 55.66 -11.25 -39.22
CA GLU A 271 57.08 -11.54 -39.06
C GLU A 271 57.91 -11.05 -40.25
N GLY A 272 59.03 -10.39 -39.95
CA GLY A 272 59.93 -9.77 -40.93
C GLY A 272 59.51 -8.38 -41.39
N SER A 273 58.40 -7.83 -40.89
CA SER A 273 58.01 -6.45 -41.17
C SER A 273 59.00 -5.46 -40.54
N THR A 274 59.37 -4.44 -41.31
CA THR A 274 60.23 -3.34 -40.86
C THR A 274 59.69 -1.99 -41.32
N THR A 275 59.88 -0.98 -40.48
CA THR A 275 59.63 0.44 -40.77
C THR A 275 60.78 1.25 -40.18
N ALA A 276 61.12 2.38 -40.80
CA ALA A 276 62.19 3.25 -40.31
C ALA A 276 61.68 4.67 -40.14
N LEU A 277 62.21 5.37 -39.13
CA LEU A 277 61.91 6.76 -38.80
C LEU A 277 60.40 7.05 -38.68
N ILE A 278 59.73 6.34 -37.76
CA ILE A 278 58.30 6.52 -37.49
C ILE A 278 58.03 6.70 -35.99
N ASP A 279 56.98 7.43 -35.70
CA ASP A 279 56.40 7.64 -34.37
C ASP A 279 55.19 6.69 -34.22
N GLU A 280 55.43 5.48 -33.68
CA GLU A 280 54.44 4.41 -33.49
C GLU A 280 54.78 3.55 -32.26
N ALA A 281 53.75 3.06 -31.55
CA ALA A 281 53.96 2.17 -30.40
C ALA A 281 54.39 0.75 -30.81
N ILE A 282 55.08 0.06 -29.91
CA ILE A 282 55.15 -1.41 -29.90
C ILE A 282 54.20 -1.98 -28.86
N SER A 283 53.61 -3.13 -29.16
CA SER A 283 52.68 -3.81 -28.26
C SER A 283 53.01 -5.28 -28.10
N ILE A 284 52.64 -5.84 -26.95
CA ILE A 284 52.56 -7.28 -26.72
C ILE A 284 51.21 -7.63 -26.11
N ALA A 285 50.54 -8.64 -26.65
CA ALA A 285 49.24 -9.11 -26.20
C ALA A 285 49.23 -10.62 -25.95
N PHE A 286 48.37 -11.07 -25.04
CA PHE A 286 48.22 -12.47 -24.64
C PHE A 286 46.75 -12.87 -24.72
N ASN A 287 46.48 -14.05 -25.26
CA ASN A 287 45.17 -14.69 -25.15
C ASN A 287 45.19 -15.62 -23.95
N LEU A 288 44.42 -15.31 -22.91
CA LEU A 288 44.39 -16.07 -21.67
C LEU A 288 43.25 -17.11 -21.66
N GLY A 289 42.40 -17.13 -22.69
CA GLY A 289 41.26 -18.02 -22.80
C GLY A 289 40.21 -17.78 -21.72
N ASP A 290 39.55 -18.87 -21.29
CA ASP A 290 38.51 -18.85 -20.29
C ASP A 290 39.10 -19.24 -18.93
N LEU A 291 38.76 -18.50 -17.87
CA LEU A 291 39.17 -18.79 -16.50
C LEU A 291 37.95 -19.24 -15.68
N ALA A 292 37.94 -20.50 -15.26
CA ALA A 292 36.94 -21.03 -14.34
C ALA A 292 36.97 -20.30 -12.98
N PRO A 293 35.90 -20.41 -12.16
CA PRO A 293 35.90 -19.85 -10.81
C PRO A 293 37.14 -20.28 -10.04
N ASN A 294 37.83 -19.32 -9.43
CA ASN A 294 39.05 -19.52 -8.65
C ASN A 294 40.30 -19.96 -9.45
N GLU A 295 40.19 -20.12 -10.77
CA GLU A 295 41.32 -20.42 -11.63
C GLU A 295 42.29 -19.23 -11.72
N THR A 296 43.58 -19.54 -11.80
CA THR A 296 44.67 -18.58 -11.87
C THR A 296 45.57 -18.90 -13.06
N ILE A 297 45.82 -17.91 -13.90
CA ILE A 297 46.79 -17.99 -15.00
C ILE A 297 47.93 -17.00 -14.77
N SER A 298 49.13 -17.32 -15.25
CA SER A 298 50.30 -16.45 -15.16
C SER A 298 51.13 -16.50 -16.43
N PHE A 299 51.71 -15.36 -16.84
CA PHE A 299 52.57 -15.26 -18.01
C PHE A 299 53.67 -14.21 -17.80
N THR A 300 54.73 -14.32 -18.58
CA THR A 300 55.95 -13.49 -18.45
C THR A 300 56.38 -12.94 -19.80
N TYR A 301 56.81 -11.68 -19.81
CA TYR A 301 57.43 -11.00 -20.96
C TYR A 301 58.48 -9.99 -20.47
N TYR A 302 59.21 -9.39 -21.40
CA TYR A 302 60.39 -8.60 -21.08
C TYR A 302 60.43 -7.33 -21.92
N TYR A 303 60.84 -6.24 -21.28
CA TYR A 303 61.44 -5.09 -21.95
C TYR A 303 62.93 -5.36 -22.06
N ILE A 304 63.49 -5.36 -23.27
CA ILE A 304 64.93 -5.54 -23.47
C ILE A 304 65.48 -4.22 -24.00
N LEU A 305 66.46 -3.67 -23.28
CA LEU A 305 67.00 -2.32 -23.45
C LEU A 305 68.39 -2.37 -24.12
N GLU A 306 68.64 -3.42 -24.89
CA GLU A 306 69.84 -3.65 -25.69
C GLU A 306 69.47 -4.39 -26.99
N ASP A 307 70.38 -4.41 -27.95
CA ASP A 307 70.18 -5.12 -29.21
C ASP A 307 70.20 -6.65 -29.02
N VAL A 308 69.11 -7.33 -29.39
CA VAL A 308 68.96 -8.80 -29.25
C VAL A 308 68.33 -9.47 -30.47
N ASP A 309 68.42 -10.81 -30.51
CA ASP A 309 67.74 -11.68 -31.47
C ASP A 309 66.82 -12.70 -30.78
N SER A 310 66.15 -13.55 -31.56
CA SER A 310 65.19 -14.55 -31.05
C SER A 310 65.82 -15.68 -30.20
N SER A 311 67.16 -15.76 -30.12
CA SER A 311 67.86 -16.70 -29.26
C SER A 311 68.13 -16.17 -27.85
N PHE A 312 67.73 -14.92 -27.56
CA PHE A 312 67.82 -14.34 -26.22
C PHE A 312 67.06 -15.18 -25.20
N VAL A 313 67.73 -15.54 -24.10
CA VAL A 313 67.14 -16.26 -22.96
C VAL A 313 67.56 -15.53 -21.68
N PRO A 314 66.68 -14.71 -21.08
CA PRO A 314 66.98 -14.05 -19.81
C PRO A 314 66.97 -15.10 -18.69
N PHE A 315 68.04 -15.14 -17.89
CA PHE A 315 68.17 -16.07 -16.77
C PHE A 315 67.91 -15.34 -15.45
N ILE A 316 66.64 -15.22 -15.07
CA ILE A 316 66.22 -14.68 -13.78
C ILE A 316 65.49 -15.74 -13.00
N VAL A 317 65.88 -15.97 -11.74
CA VAL A 317 65.05 -16.72 -10.81
C VAL A 317 64.19 -15.79 -9.98
N ASN A 318 62.89 -15.83 -10.25
CA ASN A 318 61.89 -15.15 -9.43
C ASN A 318 61.23 -16.10 -8.47
N ALA A 319 60.61 -15.52 -7.44
CA ALA A 319 59.74 -16.22 -6.52
C ALA A 319 58.43 -15.42 -6.40
N PHE A 320 57.29 -16.07 -6.56
CA PHE A 320 55.97 -15.46 -6.38
C PHE A 320 55.04 -16.38 -5.62
N GLN A 321 54.13 -15.79 -4.84
CA GLN A 321 53.20 -16.53 -4.00
C GLN A 321 51.77 -16.50 -4.54
N GLN A 322 51.03 -17.55 -4.24
CA GLN A 322 49.58 -17.64 -4.37
C GLN A 322 48.99 -18.00 -3.01
N ASN A 323 48.07 -17.16 -2.55
CA ASN A 323 47.36 -17.36 -1.28
C ASN A 323 46.41 -18.56 -1.36
N PRO A 324 46.14 -19.23 -0.22
CA PRO A 324 45.09 -20.24 -0.12
C PRO A 324 43.76 -19.75 -0.70
N THR A 325 43.00 -20.66 -1.29
CA THR A 325 41.74 -20.30 -1.94
C THR A 325 40.52 -20.38 -1.03
N THR A 326 40.68 -20.97 0.14
CA THR A 326 39.66 -21.08 1.20
C THR A 326 40.26 -20.71 2.55
N CYS A 327 39.43 -20.26 3.50
CA CYS A 327 39.91 -20.07 4.87
C CYS A 327 40.38 -21.39 5.47
N LEU A 328 41.55 -21.38 6.12
CA LEU A 328 42.24 -22.57 6.62
C LEU A 328 42.55 -23.60 5.51
N GLY A 329 42.58 -23.15 4.25
CA GLY A 329 42.96 -23.94 3.09
C GLY A 329 44.48 -24.16 3.08
N ASN A 330 44.90 -25.24 2.42
CA ASN A 330 46.31 -25.60 2.26
C ASN A 330 46.71 -25.69 0.78
N ASP A 331 46.00 -24.98 -0.08
CA ASP A 331 46.23 -24.97 -1.53
C ASP A 331 47.02 -23.73 -2.00
N GLY A 332 47.54 -22.96 -1.05
CA GLY A 332 48.52 -21.92 -1.35
C GLY A 332 49.81 -22.53 -1.93
N LYS A 333 50.55 -21.69 -2.65
CA LYS A 333 51.83 -22.09 -3.24
C LYS A 333 52.83 -20.94 -3.37
N ILE A 334 54.11 -21.28 -3.39
CA ILE A 334 55.20 -20.39 -3.79
C ILE A 334 55.84 -21.00 -5.04
N ILE A 335 55.92 -20.22 -6.10
CA ILE A 335 56.41 -20.65 -7.41
C ILE A 335 57.74 -19.95 -7.65
N PHE A 336 58.76 -20.72 -8.01
CA PHE A 336 60.05 -20.21 -8.44
C PHE A 336 60.21 -20.43 -9.93
N SER A 337 60.38 -19.36 -10.70
CA SER A 337 60.40 -19.39 -12.17
C SER A 337 61.76 -19.00 -12.74
N GLY A 338 62.01 -19.35 -14.00
CA GLY A 338 63.23 -19.02 -14.74
C GLY A 338 64.44 -19.88 -14.36
N LEU A 339 64.13 -21.05 -13.80
CA LEU A 339 65.07 -22.14 -13.62
C LEU A 339 65.27 -22.87 -14.95
N GLN A 340 66.40 -23.55 -15.11
CA GLN A 340 66.62 -24.36 -16.30
C GLN A 340 65.74 -25.62 -16.26
N GLU A 341 64.90 -25.78 -17.29
CA GLU A 341 63.97 -26.90 -17.51
C GLU A 341 64.64 -28.26 -17.30
N GLY A 342 63.90 -29.19 -16.69
CA GLY A 342 64.27 -30.60 -16.57
C GLY A 342 65.36 -30.90 -15.53
N LEU A 343 65.86 -29.88 -14.84
CA LEU A 343 66.84 -30.02 -13.76
C LEU A 343 66.16 -30.13 -12.39
N THR A 344 66.83 -30.84 -11.48
CA THR A 344 66.38 -31.03 -10.09
C THR A 344 67.01 -30.00 -9.17
N TYR A 345 66.17 -29.28 -8.42
CA TYR A 345 66.55 -28.28 -7.43
C TYR A 345 66.15 -28.78 -6.04
N THR A 346 67.07 -28.67 -5.07
CA THR A 346 66.77 -29.00 -3.66
C THR A 346 66.34 -27.73 -2.94
N LEU A 347 65.16 -27.75 -2.32
CA LEU A 347 64.55 -26.62 -1.63
C LEU A 347 64.51 -26.86 -0.11
N ASP A 348 65.05 -25.92 0.67
CA ASP A 348 64.92 -25.84 2.13
C ASP A 348 64.13 -24.58 2.51
N TYR A 349 63.29 -24.61 3.55
CA TYR A 349 62.60 -23.41 4.02
C TYR A 349 62.15 -23.54 5.48
N VAL A 350 61.67 -22.42 6.03
CA VAL A 350 61.10 -22.31 7.37
C VAL A 350 59.64 -21.87 7.23
N ASP A 351 58.74 -22.65 7.80
CA ASP A 351 57.28 -22.44 7.86
C ASP A 351 56.90 -22.01 9.28
N ASP A 352 56.42 -20.78 9.46
CA ASP A 352 56.05 -20.20 10.75
C ASP A 352 57.14 -20.33 11.84
N GLY A 353 58.40 -20.20 11.43
CA GLY A 353 59.57 -20.33 12.30
C GLY A 353 60.04 -21.77 12.53
N VAL A 354 59.39 -22.77 11.93
CA VAL A 354 59.76 -24.19 11.99
C VAL A 354 60.44 -24.62 10.68
N ALA A 355 61.65 -25.18 10.78
CA ALA A 355 62.36 -25.67 9.60
C ALA A 355 61.67 -26.91 8.99
N VAL A 356 61.40 -26.86 7.68
CA VAL A 356 60.81 -27.96 6.91
C VAL A 356 61.93 -28.81 6.28
N PRO A 357 61.82 -30.15 6.24
CA PRO A 357 62.80 -31.00 5.58
C PRO A 357 62.98 -30.65 4.11
N SER A 358 64.23 -30.75 3.64
CA SER A 358 64.60 -30.51 2.24
C SER A 358 63.77 -31.36 1.28
N GLN A 359 63.33 -30.76 0.18
CA GLN A 359 62.61 -31.46 -0.89
C GLN A 359 63.26 -31.23 -2.24
N ASP A 360 63.25 -32.26 -3.09
CA ASP A 360 63.76 -32.17 -4.46
C ASP A 360 62.60 -31.93 -5.43
N LEU A 361 62.66 -30.82 -6.17
CA LEU A 361 61.67 -30.42 -7.18
C LEU A 361 62.32 -30.40 -8.56
N ILE A 362 61.58 -30.76 -9.60
CA ILE A 362 62.07 -30.74 -10.99
C ILE A 362 61.43 -29.53 -11.69
N ALA A 363 62.26 -28.69 -12.31
CA ALA A 363 61.76 -27.56 -13.09
C ALA A 363 60.97 -28.06 -14.31
N ASP A 364 59.76 -27.55 -14.48
CA ASP A 364 58.87 -27.88 -15.60
C ASP A 364 59.38 -27.31 -16.95
N GLU A 365 58.61 -27.51 -18.02
CA GLU A 365 58.92 -27.02 -19.38
C GLU A 365 59.06 -25.48 -19.47
N ASN A 366 58.49 -24.76 -18.51
CA ASN A 366 58.57 -23.31 -18.39
C ASN A 366 59.68 -22.85 -17.44
N GLY A 367 60.44 -23.79 -16.86
CA GLY A 367 61.48 -23.48 -15.89
C GLY A 367 60.94 -23.13 -14.51
N ASN A 368 59.79 -23.67 -14.11
CA ASN A 368 59.18 -23.42 -12.81
C ASN A 368 59.31 -24.63 -11.86
N ILE A 369 59.54 -24.36 -10.58
CA ILE A 369 59.27 -25.32 -9.50
C ILE A 369 58.22 -24.71 -8.55
N GLU A 370 57.27 -25.51 -8.09
CA GLU A 370 56.21 -25.06 -7.18
C GLU A 370 56.35 -25.73 -5.81
N LEU A 371 56.47 -24.91 -4.76
CA LEU A 371 56.20 -25.32 -3.39
C LEU A 371 54.69 -25.21 -3.16
N ILE A 372 54.00 -26.35 -3.16
CA ILE A 372 52.54 -26.46 -3.04
C ILE A 372 52.14 -26.94 -1.64
N GLY A 373 50.84 -26.90 -1.34
CA GLY A 373 50.33 -27.48 -0.09
C GLY A 373 50.41 -26.52 1.09
N LEU A 374 50.52 -25.22 0.83
CA LEU A 374 50.80 -24.18 1.81
C LEU A 374 49.51 -23.60 2.37
N ASP A 375 49.40 -23.50 3.69
CA ASP A 375 48.36 -22.75 4.38
C ASP A 375 48.76 -21.28 4.59
N SER A 376 47.86 -20.48 5.17
CA SER A 376 48.20 -19.11 5.54
C SER A 376 49.24 -19.09 6.64
N GLY A 377 50.30 -18.31 6.44
CA GLY A 377 51.49 -18.36 7.28
C GLY A 377 52.67 -17.64 6.65
N ALA A 378 53.76 -17.57 7.42
CA ALA A 378 54.99 -16.90 7.04
C ALA A 378 56.06 -17.92 6.61
N TYR A 379 56.39 -17.90 5.32
CA TYR A 379 57.39 -18.77 4.71
C TYR A 379 58.68 -18.00 4.50
N SER A 380 59.76 -18.44 5.14
CA SER A 380 61.01 -17.71 5.25
C SER A 380 62.25 -18.60 5.09
N ASN A 381 63.44 -17.99 5.02
CA ASN A 381 64.72 -18.69 4.88
C ASN A 381 64.71 -19.72 3.74
N ILE A 382 64.06 -19.38 2.62
CA ILE A 382 63.96 -20.28 1.49
C ILE A 382 65.34 -20.40 0.85
N ARG A 383 65.82 -21.63 0.65
CA ARG A 383 67.08 -21.93 0.00
C ARG A 383 66.87 -22.87 -1.17
N ILE A 384 67.37 -22.51 -2.34
CA ILE A 384 67.29 -23.32 -3.56
C ILE A 384 68.72 -23.73 -3.94
N SER A 385 68.98 -25.03 -4.06
CA SER A 385 70.32 -25.56 -4.35
C SER A 385 70.33 -26.38 -5.64
N PHE A 386 71.32 -26.13 -6.51
CA PHE A 386 71.53 -26.86 -7.76
C PHE A 386 73.03 -26.93 -8.14
N THR A 387 73.51 -28.10 -8.58
CA THR A 387 74.92 -28.33 -9.05
C THR A 387 76.04 -27.67 -8.23
N GLY A 388 75.91 -27.62 -6.91
CA GLY A 388 76.94 -27.09 -6.01
C GLY A 388 76.92 -25.59 -5.79
N CYS A 389 75.90 -24.88 -6.28
CA CYS A 389 75.57 -23.52 -5.86
C CYS A 389 74.30 -23.55 -4.99
N SER A 390 74.10 -22.52 -4.14
CA SER A 390 72.90 -22.38 -3.32
C SER A 390 72.44 -20.92 -3.27
N THR A 391 71.20 -20.67 -3.66
CA THR A 391 70.53 -19.37 -3.56
C THR A 391 69.75 -19.29 -2.25
N SER A 392 69.83 -18.18 -1.53
CA SER A 392 69.01 -17.93 -0.34
C SER A 392 68.09 -16.74 -0.62
N ILE A 393 66.79 -16.93 -0.42
CA ILE A 393 65.77 -15.91 -0.63
C ILE A 393 65.40 -15.37 0.75
N ASP A 394 65.89 -14.16 1.05
CA ASP A 394 65.68 -13.48 2.34
C ASP A 394 64.29 -12.82 2.47
N THR A 395 63.42 -13.01 1.46
CA THR A 395 62.02 -12.55 1.50
C THR A 395 61.19 -13.49 2.37
N VAL A 396 60.36 -12.91 3.24
CA VAL A 396 59.29 -13.63 3.92
C VAL A 396 58.04 -13.58 3.04
N PHE A 397 57.56 -14.72 2.59
CA PHE A 397 56.30 -14.85 1.85
C PHE A 397 55.18 -15.04 2.85
N GLU A 398 54.30 -14.05 2.94
CA GLU A 398 53.15 -14.03 3.86
C GLU A 398 51.91 -14.47 3.10
N LEU A 399 51.54 -15.74 3.19
CA LEU A 399 50.31 -16.25 2.61
C LEU A 399 49.15 -15.90 3.54
N THR A 400 48.07 -15.37 2.98
CA THR A 400 46.89 -14.94 3.74
C THR A 400 45.64 -15.64 3.25
N ASP A 401 44.79 -16.08 4.18
CA ASP A 401 43.47 -16.63 3.85
C ASP A 401 42.61 -15.56 3.13
N PRO A 402 41.63 -15.98 2.32
CA PRO A 402 40.66 -15.05 1.78
C PRO A 402 39.93 -14.31 2.92
N LEU A 403 39.59 -13.05 2.68
CA LEU A 403 38.88 -12.23 3.67
C LEU A 403 37.49 -12.81 3.95
N ALA A 404 37.15 -12.92 5.24
CA ALA A 404 35.81 -13.33 5.64
C ALA A 404 34.75 -12.31 5.18
N PRO A 405 33.51 -12.75 4.84
CA PRO A 405 32.44 -11.86 4.42
C PRO A 405 32.19 -10.77 5.45
N ASN A 406 32.22 -9.50 5.05
CA ASN A 406 31.77 -8.40 5.89
C ASN A 406 30.33 -8.05 5.50
N PHE A 407 29.42 -7.93 6.47
CA PHE A 407 28.04 -7.62 6.17
C PHE A 407 27.37 -6.74 7.23
N THR A 408 26.26 -6.13 6.83
CA THR A 408 25.34 -5.42 7.72
C THR A 408 23.93 -5.91 7.45
N LEU A 409 23.10 -5.93 8.51
CA LEU A 409 21.72 -6.39 8.43
C LEU A 409 20.77 -5.21 8.46
N SER A 410 19.72 -5.30 7.67
CA SER A 410 18.58 -4.39 7.69
C SER A 410 17.33 -5.12 7.24
N LYS A 411 16.17 -4.50 7.40
CA LYS A 411 14.88 -5.12 7.11
C LYS A 411 13.92 -4.16 6.39
N GLU A 412 12.94 -4.75 5.72
CA GLU A 412 11.67 -4.11 5.36
C GLU A 412 10.54 -4.88 6.05
N ASP A 413 9.74 -4.16 6.83
CA ASP A 413 8.54 -4.68 7.50
C ASP A 413 7.42 -5.00 6.50
N PHE A 414 6.50 -5.93 6.83
CA PHE A 414 5.37 -6.26 5.94
C PHE A 414 4.45 -5.05 5.83
N THR A 415 3.91 -4.82 4.64
CA THR A 415 3.06 -3.65 4.39
C THR A 415 1.57 -3.92 4.59
N THR A 416 1.16 -5.18 4.68
CA THR A 416 -0.25 -5.58 4.78
C THR A 416 -0.48 -6.62 5.86
N CYS A 417 -1.64 -6.61 6.52
CA CYS A 417 -1.97 -7.56 7.58
C CYS A 417 -2.04 -9.03 7.11
N ASP A 418 -2.31 -9.27 5.83
CA ASP A 418 -2.41 -10.62 5.23
C ASP A 418 -1.19 -10.97 4.35
N GLY A 419 -0.13 -10.15 4.37
CA GLY A 419 1.00 -10.28 3.44
C GLY A 419 2.22 -10.96 4.04
N ASP A 420 2.88 -11.78 3.23
CA ASP A 420 4.16 -12.46 3.47
C ASP A 420 5.35 -11.66 2.87
N ASN A 421 5.23 -10.34 2.70
CA ASN A 421 6.16 -9.56 1.87
C ASN A 421 7.36 -8.94 2.61
N GLY A 422 7.65 -9.40 3.81
CA GLY A 422 8.76 -8.89 4.61
C GLY A 422 10.09 -9.25 3.95
N LYS A 423 11.09 -8.41 4.19
CA LYS A 423 12.42 -8.63 3.62
C LYS A 423 13.51 -8.49 4.65
N LEU A 424 14.48 -9.39 4.56
CA LEU A 424 15.78 -9.25 5.18
C LEU A 424 16.78 -8.83 4.11
N ILE A 425 17.54 -7.77 4.39
CA ILE A 425 18.54 -7.21 3.48
C ILE A 425 19.91 -7.32 4.13
N ILE A 426 20.78 -8.09 3.50
CA ILE A 426 22.18 -8.30 3.90
C ILE A 426 23.04 -7.47 2.94
N SER A 427 23.70 -6.42 3.45
CA SER A 427 24.46 -5.44 2.65
C SER A 427 25.96 -5.47 2.94
N ASN A 428 26.75 -4.74 2.15
CA ASN A 428 28.23 -4.68 2.19
C ASN A 428 28.94 -5.97 1.72
N LEU A 429 28.22 -6.84 1.01
CA LEU A 429 28.80 -8.00 0.36
C LEU A 429 29.48 -7.61 -0.96
N THR A 430 30.34 -8.47 -1.47
CA THR A 430 30.95 -8.29 -2.79
C THR A 430 29.88 -8.48 -3.88
N PRO A 431 29.71 -7.53 -4.82
CA PRO A 431 28.73 -7.67 -5.90
C PRO A 431 28.90 -8.94 -6.73
N SER A 432 27.80 -9.51 -7.22
CA SER A 432 27.79 -10.70 -8.10
C SER A 432 28.50 -11.93 -7.53
N THR A 433 28.59 -12.02 -6.20
CA THR A 433 29.28 -13.08 -5.48
C THR A 433 28.28 -13.97 -4.77
N GLU A 434 28.48 -15.30 -4.83
CA GLU A 434 27.64 -16.27 -4.12
C GLU A 434 28.11 -16.44 -2.67
N TYR A 435 27.13 -16.49 -1.75
CA TYR A 435 27.30 -16.71 -0.32
C TYR A 435 26.38 -17.84 0.14
N THR A 436 26.84 -18.64 1.08
CA THR A 436 25.96 -19.56 1.82
C THR A 436 25.48 -18.87 3.10
N ILE A 437 24.17 -18.79 3.29
CA ILE A 437 23.55 -18.02 4.38
C ILE A 437 22.68 -18.95 5.22
N GLN A 438 22.83 -18.85 6.54
CA GLN A 438 22.04 -19.53 7.55
C GLN A 438 21.59 -18.52 8.61
N PHE A 439 20.39 -18.70 9.16
CA PHE A 439 19.87 -17.89 10.27
C PHE A 439 18.82 -18.69 11.06
N THR A 440 18.40 -18.14 12.20
CA THR A 440 17.32 -18.66 13.05
C THR A 440 16.08 -17.78 12.90
N GLU A 441 14.93 -18.39 12.63
CA GLU A 441 13.60 -17.77 12.60
C GLU A 441 12.77 -18.30 13.77
N ASP A 442 12.33 -17.43 14.70
CA ASP A 442 11.51 -17.80 15.86
C ASP A 442 12.01 -19.04 16.63
N ALA A 443 13.32 -19.05 16.91
CA ALA A 443 14.06 -20.14 17.55
C ALA A 443 14.15 -21.46 16.74
N VAL A 444 13.77 -21.44 15.47
CA VAL A 444 13.97 -22.54 14.51
C VAL A 444 15.13 -22.20 13.57
N VAL A 445 16.15 -23.06 13.55
CA VAL A 445 17.30 -22.88 12.66
C VAL A 445 16.89 -23.20 11.22
N ILE A 446 17.01 -22.22 10.33
CA ILE A 446 16.82 -22.39 8.90
C ILE A 446 18.08 -23.04 8.31
N PRO A 447 17.96 -24.08 7.46
CA PRO A 447 19.13 -24.71 6.84
C PRO A 447 19.93 -23.73 5.95
N PRO A 448 21.26 -23.91 5.82
CA PRO A 448 22.07 -23.07 4.94
C PRO A 448 21.59 -23.14 3.48
N ALA A 449 21.51 -21.99 2.82
CA ALA A 449 21.14 -21.88 1.40
C ALA A 449 22.05 -20.87 0.67
N ASN A 450 22.22 -21.06 -0.65
CA ASN A 450 23.07 -20.21 -1.47
C ASN A 450 22.30 -19.01 -2.01
N PHE A 451 22.90 -17.83 -1.91
CA PHE A 451 22.37 -16.57 -2.43
C PHE A 451 23.47 -15.79 -3.15
N THR A 452 23.14 -15.21 -4.30
CA THR A 452 24.05 -14.32 -5.03
C THR A 452 23.76 -12.87 -4.68
N ALA A 453 24.78 -12.13 -4.24
CA ALA A 453 24.68 -10.69 -4.03
C ALA A 453 24.45 -9.96 -5.37
N ASN A 454 23.57 -8.98 -5.38
CA ASN A 454 23.28 -8.16 -6.56
C ASN A 454 24.46 -7.22 -6.92
N ASN A 455 24.33 -6.43 -8.00
CA ASN A 455 25.36 -5.48 -8.44
C ASN A 455 25.70 -4.38 -7.40
N SER A 456 24.86 -4.20 -6.37
CA SER A 456 25.07 -3.26 -5.26
C SER A 456 25.66 -3.94 -4.01
N GLY A 457 26.01 -5.23 -4.08
CA GLY A 457 26.57 -5.94 -2.94
C GLY A 457 25.54 -6.31 -1.87
N GLN A 458 24.31 -6.62 -2.29
CA GLN A 458 23.22 -6.98 -1.38
C GLN A 458 22.58 -8.33 -1.71
N VAL A 459 22.24 -9.09 -0.68
CA VAL A 459 21.32 -10.23 -0.76
C VAL A 459 19.99 -9.80 -0.12
N ILE A 460 18.88 -10.03 -0.83
CA ILE A 460 17.53 -9.71 -0.38
C ILE A 460 16.74 -11.00 -0.26
N ILE A 461 16.44 -11.42 0.97
CA ILE A 461 15.57 -12.56 1.25
C ILE A 461 14.16 -11.99 1.43
N SER A 462 13.26 -12.30 0.50
CA SER A 462 11.87 -11.83 0.49
C SER A 462 10.92 -12.99 0.81
N GLY A 463 9.64 -12.69 1.08
CA GLY A 463 8.67 -13.75 1.37
C GLY A 463 8.71 -14.20 2.83
N LEU A 464 9.22 -13.35 3.73
CA LEU A 464 9.38 -13.65 5.13
C LEU A 464 8.07 -13.38 5.89
N ASP A 465 7.85 -14.06 7.01
CA ASP A 465 6.70 -13.89 7.91
C ASP A 465 7.04 -13.02 9.12
N GLN A 466 6.02 -12.52 9.84
CA GLN A 466 6.22 -11.79 11.10
C GLN A 466 6.93 -12.68 12.11
N GLY A 467 8.08 -12.21 12.61
CA GLY A 467 8.91 -13.02 13.47
C GLY A 467 10.24 -12.37 13.83
N THR A 468 11.01 -13.12 14.61
CA THR A 468 12.34 -12.74 15.08
C THR A 468 13.41 -13.53 14.35
N TYR A 469 14.31 -12.83 13.70
CA TYR A 469 15.41 -13.38 12.91
C TYR A 469 16.74 -13.09 13.59
N SER A 470 17.57 -14.11 13.78
CA SER A 470 18.82 -14.02 14.57
C SER A 470 19.85 -15.07 14.15
N ASP A 471 21.01 -15.10 14.82
CA ASP A 471 22.08 -16.09 14.63
C ASP A 471 22.52 -16.23 13.15
N PHE A 472 22.74 -15.11 12.48
CA PHE A 472 23.12 -15.07 11.08
C PHE A 472 24.53 -15.61 10.88
N ILE A 473 24.71 -16.56 9.97
CA ILE A 473 26.00 -17.09 9.54
C ILE A 473 26.07 -16.91 8.02
N ILE A 474 27.06 -16.13 7.57
CA ILE A 474 27.33 -15.88 6.15
C ILE A 474 28.69 -16.50 5.85
N GLU A 475 28.74 -17.36 4.84
CA GLU A 475 29.93 -18.08 4.43
C GLU A 475 30.30 -17.78 2.98
N GLN A 476 31.60 -17.63 2.73
CA GLN A 476 32.20 -17.61 1.41
C GLN A 476 33.57 -18.31 1.45
N PHE A 477 33.83 -19.25 0.55
CA PHE A 477 35.11 -20.00 0.50
C PHE A 477 35.53 -20.63 1.85
N ASN A 478 34.57 -21.21 2.58
CA ASN A 478 34.73 -21.70 3.96
C ASN A 478 35.09 -20.63 5.01
N CYS A 479 35.15 -19.35 4.64
CA CYS A 479 35.27 -18.24 5.57
C CYS A 479 33.89 -17.87 6.08
N THR A 480 33.68 -17.96 7.39
CA THR A 480 32.39 -17.68 8.03
C THR A 480 32.45 -16.39 8.84
N THR A 481 31.39 -15.60 8.75
CA THR A 481 31.13 -14.46 9.66
C THR A 481 29.78 -14.67 10.32
N SER A 482 29.75 -14.63 11.65
CA SER A 482 28.51 -14.78 12.44
C SER A 482 28.07 -13.45 13.05
N SER A 483 26.76 -13.18 13.06
CA SER A 483 26.15 -12.07 13.79
C SER A 483 24.98 -12.54 14.65
N ASN A 484 25.00 -12.17 15.94
CA ASN A 484 23.89 -12.40 16.88
C ASN A 484 22.92 -11.20 16.93
N GLU A 485 23.00 -10.29 15.96
CA GLU A 485 22.03 -9.22 15.84
C GLU A 485 20.63 -9.79 15.65
N VAL A 486 19.64 -9.16 16.26
CA VAL A 486 18.25 -9.59 16.23
C VAL A 486 17.48 -8.62 15.34
N ILE A 487 16.87 -9.16 14.29
CA ILE A 487 15.99 -8.44 13.37
C ILE A 487 14.56 -8.92 13.63
N GLU A 488 13.72 -8.04 14.15
CA GLU A 488 12.29 -8.32 14.28
C GLU A 488 11.56 -7.75 13.08
N ILE A 489 10.98 -8.57 12.22
CA ILE A 489 10.12 -8.07 11.14
C ILE A 489 8.70 -8.01 11.69
N GLN A 490 8.07 -6.83 11.62
CA GLN A 490 6.78 -6.54 12.24
C GLN A 490 5.73 -6.17 11.19
N GLY A 491 4.46 -6.50 11.46
CA GLY A 491 3.33 -6.11 10.62
C GLY A 491 2.82 -4.70 10.90
N PRO A 492 1.96 -4.15 10.03
CA PRO A 492 1.24 -2.93 10.34
C PRO A 492 0.32 -3.18 11.55
N VAL A 493 0.15 -2.17 12.39
CA VAL A 493 -0.72 -2.28 13.57
C VAL A 493 -2.17 -2.21 13.12
N SER A 494 -3.01 -3.17 13.55
CA SER A 494 -4.44 -3.10 13.27
C SER A 494 -5.06 -1.81 13.82
N PRO A 495 -5.95 -1.14 13.07
CA PRO A 495 -6.57 0.09 13.52
C PRO A 495 -7.42 -0.15 14.76
N VAL A 496 -7.52 0.84 15.65
CA VAL A 496 -8.41 0.77 16.80
C VAL A 496 -9.82 1.20 16.39
N SER A 497 -10.79 0.31 16.58
CA SER A 497 -12.22 0.62 16.42
C SER A 497 -12.79 1.15 17.73
N TYR A 498 -13.53 2.27 17.67
CA TYR A 498 -14.13 2.90 18.83
C TYR A 498 -15.57 2.42 19.06
N PRO A 499 -16.03 2.22 20.31
CA PRO A 499 -17.36 1.67 20.59
C PRO A 499 -18.52 2.46 19.95
N ILE A 500 -19.44 1.76 19.29
CA ILE A 500 -20.70 2.30 18.79
C ILE A 500 -21.77 2.14 19.89
N PRO A 501 -22.57 3.18 20.22
CA PRO A 501 -23.72 3.06 21.13
C PRO A 501 -24.82 2.13 20.59
N ASP A 502 -25.62 1.54 21.48
CA ASP A 502 -26.81 0.76 21.09
C ASP A 502 -27.80 1.63 20.30
N GLN A 503 -28.38 1.06 19.24
CA GLN A 503 -29.32 1.73 18.34
C GLN A 503 -30.76 1.30 18.60
N PHE A 504 -31.69 2.26 18.50
CA PHE A 504 -33.12 2.05 18.76
C PHE A 504 -33.95 2.62 17.61
N TYR A 505 -34.79 1.79 17.00
CA TYR A 505 -35.72 2.18 15.94
C TYR A 505 -37.14 1.75 16.30
N CYS A 506 -38.12 2.35 15.63
CA CYS A 506 -39.54 2.03 15.81
C CYS A 506 -40.10 1.34 14.56
N ASP A 507 -41.00 0.39 14.79
CA ASP A 507 -41.62 -0.43 13.75
C ASP A 507 -43.14 -0.30 13.76
N ASP A 508 -43.71 0.28 12.70
CA ASP A 508 -45.10 0.75 12.69
C ASP A 508 -46.13 -0.34 12.33
N ASP A 509 -45.72 -1.44 11.70
CA ASP A 509 -46.60 -2.56 11.29
C ASP A 509 -46.45 -3.83 12.14
N TYR A 510 -45.68 -3.74 13.24
CA TYR A 510 -45.61 -4.72 14.32
C TYR A 510 -45.02 -6.08 13.92
N ASP A 511 -44.22 -6.15 12.86
CA ASP A 511 -43.57 -7.38 12.40
C ASP A 511 -42.04 -7.40 12.65
N TYR A 512 -41.51 -6.34 13.24
CA TYR A 512 -40.09 -6.07 13.50
C TYR A 512 -39.24 -5.95 12.21
N LEU A 513 -39.85 -5.75 11.04
CA LEU A 513 -39.20 -5.56 9.74
C LEU A 513 -39.19 -4.09 9.33
N THR A 514 -38.33 -3.32 9.98
CA THR A 514 -38.07 -1.94 9.58
C THR A 514 -37.18 -1.89 8.34
N SER A 515 -37.73 -1.39 7.25
CA SER A 515 -37.01 -1.19 6.00
C SER A 515 -36.36 0.20 5.96
N SER A 516 -35.11 0.28 5.49
CA SER A 516 -34.35 1.53 5.32
C SER A 516 -33.75 2.11 6.60
N ILE A 517 -33.14 1.25 7.42
CA ILE A 517 -32.29 1.69 8.53
C ILE A 517 -31.01 2.31 7.96
N ASP A 518 -30.68 3.52 8.43
CA ASP A 518 -29.49 4.29 8.05
C ASP A 518 -28.44 4.25 9.18
N PHE A 519 -27.26 3.74 8.86
CA PHE A 519 -26.09 3.60 9.71
C PHE A 519 -24.99 4.62 9.40
N SER A 520 -25.20 5.55 8.47
CA SER A 520 -24.17 6.49 8.02
C SER A 520 -23.62 7.34 9.17
N GLU A 521 -24.45 7.70 10.14
CA GLU A 521 -24.00 8.43 11.35
C GLU A 521 -23.07 7.57 12.24
N LEU A 522 -23.20 6.24 12.20
CA LEU A 522 -22.40 5.29 12.98
C LEU A 522 -20.94 5.22 12.52
N GLU A 523 -20.67 5.59 11.26
CA GLU A 523 -19.31 5.66 10.72
C GLU A 523 -18.42 6.58 11.56
N THR A 524 -18.97 7.70 12.06
CA THR A 524 -18.22 8.64 12.90
C THR A 524 -17.88 8.07 14.27
N PHE A 525 -18.73 7.20 14.83
CA PHE A 525 -18.50 6.56 16.12
C PHE A 525 -17.36 5.56 16.06
N ILE A 526 -17.38 4.64 15.09
CA ILE A 526 -16.31 3.64 14.93
C ILE A 526 -14.97 4.28 14.55
N LEU A 527 -15.02 5.38 13.80
CA LEU A 527 -13.83 6.14 13.42
C LEU A 527 -13.18 6.84 14.62
N GLY A 528 -13.97 7.46 15.49
CA GLY A 528 -13.49 8.15 16.69
C GLY A 528 -12.68 9.42 16.37
N VAL A 529 -11.43 9.47 16.84
CA VAL A 529 -10.52 10.62 16.59
C VAL A 529 -9.71 10.48 15.30
N ASP A 530 -9.84 9.36 14.61
CA ASP A 530 -9.04 9.05 13.43
C ASP A 530 -9.59 9.75 12.17
N ASN A 531 -8.74 9.96 11.17
CA ASN A 531 -9.08 10.73 9.98
C ASN A 531 -9.85 9.87 8.97
N ALA A 532 -11.06 10.31 8.59
CA ALA A 532 -11.95 9.56 7.70
C ALA A 532 -11.37 9.25 6.31
N SER A 533 -10.40 10.03 5.82
CA SER A 533 -9.78 9.75 4.51
C SER A 533 -8.94 8.47 4.48
N ASP A 534 -8.53 7.99 5.65
CA ASP A 534 -7.51 6.95 5.78
C ASP A 534 -8.14 5.56 5.98
N PHE A 535 -9.45 5.51 6.25
CA PHE A 535 -10.18 4.29 6.58
C PHE A 535 -11.43 4.10 5.72
N ASP A 536 -11.78 2.83 5.50
CA ASP A 536 -13.08 2.38 5.00
C ASP A 536 -13.89 1.77 6.15
N ILE A 537 -15.17 2.14 6.24
CA ILE A 537 -16.10 1.60 7.22
C ILE A 537 -17.14 0.74 6.51
N THR A 538 -17.31 -0.49 6.99
CA THR A 538 -18.29 -1.45 6.47
C THR A 538 -19.07 -2.09 7.61
N PHE A 539 -20.28 -2.56 7.32
CA PHE A 539 -21.18 -3.17 8.30
C PHE A 539 -21.54 -4.59 7.88
N TYR A 540 -21.75 -5.49 8.83
CA TYR A 540 -21.98 -6.92 8.60
C TYR A 540 -23.00 -7.49 9.60
N GLU A 541 -23.74 -8.54 9.19
CA GLU A 541 -24.69 -9.24 10.07
C GLU A 541 -23.99 -10.25 10.98
N THR A 542 -22.93 -10.89 10.50
CA THR A 542 -22.19 -11.93 11.24
C THR A 542 -20.68 -11.76 11.12
N GLU A 543 -19.93 -12.32 12.07
CA GLU A 543 -18.46 -12.41 11.95
C GLU A 543 -18.02 -13.21 10.72
N GLN A 544 -18.84 -14.18 10.27
CA GLN A 544 -18.56 -14.93 9.06
C GLN A 544 -18.61 -14.03 7.82
N ASP A 545 -19.56 -13.10 7.75
CA ASP A 545 -19.69 -12.15 6.63
C ASP A 545 -18.52 -11.17 6.55
N ILE A 546 -17.87 -10.88 7.68
CA ILE A 546 -16.62 -10.11 7.72
C ILE A 546 -15.51 -10.90 7.01
N THR A 547 -15.36 -12.18 7.33
CA THR A 547 -14.32 -13.03 6.71
C THR A 547 -14.56 -13.34 5.24
N SER A 548 -15.81 -13.30 4.78
CA SER A 548 -16.19 -13.50 3.36
C SER A 548 -16.37 -12.20 2.58
N ASP A 549 -16.13 -11.04 3.21
CA ASP A 549 -16.31 -9.69 2.68
C ASP A 549 -17.68 -9.47 2.01
N SER A 550 -18.74 -9.76 2.76
CA SER A 550 -20.14 -9.60 2.32
C SER A 550 -20.86 -8.52 3.14
N PRO A 551 -20.56 -7.22 2.92
CA PRO A 551 -21.13 -6.14 3.72
C PRO A 551 -22.62 -5.89 3.44
N ILE A 552 -23.32 -5.33 4.43
CA ILE A 552 -24.70 -4.83 4.30
C ILE A 552 -24.73 -3.38 3.81
N SER A 553 -25.89 -2.93 3.31
CA SER A 553 -26.08 -1.53 2.91
C SER A 553 -26.09 -0.60 4.13
N THR A 554 -25.31 0.47 4.07
CA THR A 554 -25.27 1.50 5.12
C THR A 554 -26.57 2.30 5.23
N ILE A 555 -27.31 2.51 4.14
CA ILE A 555 -28.47 3.44 4.11
C ILE A 555 -29.82 2.76 3.90
N THR A 556 -29.82 1.48 3.50
CA THR A 556 -31.04 0.75 3.15
C THR A 556 -31.08 -0.62 3.82
N TYR A 557 -30.55 -0.75 5.03
CA TYR A 557 -30.60 -2.01 5.76
C TYR A 557 -32.04 -2.35 6.15
N GLN A 558 -32.38 -3.63 6.12
CA GLN A 558 -33.68 -4.15 6.59
C GLN A 558 -33.41 -5.06 7.79
N SER A 559 -34.10 -4.84 8.90
CA SER A 559 -33.96 -5.67 10.08
C SER A 559 -34.39 -7.13 9.82
N PRO A 560 -33.83 -8.11 10.54
CA PRO A 560 -34.11 -9.54 10.32
C PRO A 560 -35.45 -10.02 10.93
N GLY A 561 -36.31 -9.12 11.42
CA GLY A 561 -37.58 -9.46 12.06
C GLY A 561 -37.45 -9.90 13.52
N ASN A 562 -36.34 -9.58 14.18
CA ASN A 562 -36.12 -9.86 15.60
C ASN A 562 -36.10 -8.54 16.40
N PRO A 563 -36.61 -8.55 17.65
CA PRO A 563 -36.67 -7.33 18.47
C PRO A 563 -35.30 -6.78 18.84
N THR A 564 -34.29 -7.64 19.01
CA THR A 564 -32.90 -7.24 19.27
C THR A 564 -31.96 -8.19 18.54
N TYR A 565 -30.95 -7.63 17.89
CA TYR A 565 -29.89 -8.37 17.19
C TYR A 565 -28.57 -7.59 17.23
N ILE A 566 -27.47 -8.30 16.96
CA ILE A 566 -26.13 -7.73 16.92
C ILE A 566 -25.73 -7.56 15.46
N LEU A 567 -25.16 -6.41 15.13
CA LEU A 567 -24.43 -6.18 13.89
C LEU A 567 -22.98 -5.87 14.23
N TYR A 568 -22.13 -5.94 13.21
CA TYR A 568 -20.70 -5.65 13.33
C TYR A 568 -20.34 -4.49 12.42
N ALA A 569 -19.54 -3.56 12.93
CA ALA A 569 -18.92 -2.52 12.13
C ALA A 569 -17.42 -2.81 12.07
N GLN A 570 -16.87 -2.81 10.85
CA GLN A 570 -15.45 -2.99 10.59
C GLN A 570 -14.84 -1.66 10.14
N LYS A 571 -13.65 -1.39 10.63
CA LYS A 571 -12.79 -0.28 10.21
C LYS A 571 -11.54 -0.84 9.57
N THR A 572 -11.33 -0.52 8.30
CA THR A 572 -10.21 -1.03 7.50
C THR A 572 -9.32 0.12 7.07
N ASP A 573 -8.03 0.03 7.37
CA ASP A 573 -7.02 1.00 6.93
C ASP A 573 -6.77 0.85 5.42
N ARG A 574 -6.87 1.94 4.66
CA ARG A 574 -6.80 1.93 3.18
C ARG A 574 -5.42 1.60 2.63
N VAL A 575 -4.37 1.72 3.43
CA VAL A 575 -2.98 1.51 2.97
C VAL A 575 -2.50 0.11 3.32
N SER A 576 -2.70 -0.30 4.57
CA SER A 576 -2.25 -1.59 5.10
C SER A 576 -3.29 -2.71 4.93
N ASN A 577 -4.53 -2.38 4.59
CA ASN A 577 -5.67 -3.29 4.57
C ASN A 577 -5.94 -3.97 5.93
N CYS A 578 -5.27 -3.52 6.99
CA CYS A 578 -5.50 -4.01 8.34
C CYS A 578 -6.86 -3.55 8.83
N SER A 579 -7.62 -4.45 9.42
CA SER A 579 -8.95 -4.15 9.92
C SER A 579 -9.12 -4.54 11.38
N SER A 580 -10.06 -3.87 12.04
CA SER A 580 -10.64 -4.33 13.29
C SER A 580 -12.15 -4.15 13.22
N TYR A 581 -12.89 -4.90 14.01
CA TYR A 581 -14.33 -4.80 14.06
C TYR A 581 -14.83 -4.81 15.50
N ILE A 582 -16.02 -4.24 15.69
CA ILE A 582 -16.72 -4.24 16.97
C ILE A 582 -18.20 -4.60 16.77
N PRO A 583 -18.81 -5.30 17.72
CA PRO A 583 -20.26 -5.51 17.73
C PRO A 583 -21.00 -4.29 18.28
N PHE A 584 -22.23 -4.08 17.82
CA PHE A 584 -23.19 -3.15 18.41
C PHE A 584 -24.61 -3.72 18.34
N ASN A 585 -25.46 -3.35 19.31
CA ASN A 585 -26.84 -3.84 19.33
C ASN A 585 -27.77 -2.91 18.55
N VAL A 586 -28.69 -3.51 17.81
CA VAL A 586 -29.84 -2.82 17.23
C VAL A 586 -31.11 -3.39 17.85
N THR A 587 -31.97 -2.51 18.35
CA THR A 587 -33.28 -2.86 18.93
C THR A 587 -34.39 -2.21 18.12
N ILE A 588 -35.34 -3.04 17.70
CA ILE A 588 -36.56 -2.61 17.01
C ILE A 588 -37.71 -2.65 18.03
N ASN A 589 -38.20 -1.47 18.36
CA ASN A 589 -39.31 -1.28 19.29
C ASN A 589 -40.62 -1.15 18.52
N ILE A 590 -41.69 -1.73 19.05
CA ILE A 590 -43.03 -1.56 18.49
C ILE A 590 -43.76 -0.46 19.28
N PRO A 591 -44.59 0.36 18.63
CA PRO A 591 -45.46 1.30 19.31
C PRO A 591 -46.50 0.56 20.14
N VAL A 592 -47.21 1.30 20.98
CA VAL A 592 -48.31 0.78 21.78
C VAL A 592 -49.54 0.58 20.90
N ASP A 593 -50.30 -0.51 21.10
CA ASP A 593 -51.59 -0.70 20.42
C ASP A 593 -52.76 -0.32 21.34
N PHE A 594 -53.69 0.46 20.82
CA PHE A 594 -54.94 0.84 21.49
C PHE A 594 -56.01 1.24 20.47
N GLU A 595 -57.25 1.29 20.94
CA GLU A 595 -58.41 1.68 20.14
C GLU A 595 -59.04 2.95 20.69
N LEU A 596 -59.55 3.79 19.79
CA LEU A 596 -60.30 5.00 20.15
C LEU A 596 -61.72 4.86 19.59
N ASN A 597 -62.73 4.94 20.45
CA ASN A 597 -64.12 4.67 20.05
C ASN A 597 -64.84 5.96 19.65
N ASP A 598 -65.64 5.87 18.59
CA ASP A 598 -66.56 6.94 18.19
C ASP A 598 -67.56 7.30 19.28
N GLY A 599 -68.02 8.54 19.27
CA GLY A 599 -68.93 9.08 20.27
C GLY A 599 -70.11 9.84 19.68
N LEU A 600 -71.08 10.11 20.54
CA LEU A 600 -72.27 10.90 20.24
C LEU A 600 -72.32 12.09 21.18
N ILE A 601 -72.58 13.29 20.64
CA ILE A 601 -72.88 14.48 21.44
C ILE A 601 -74.33 14.91 21.18
N CYS A 602 -75.11 15.01 22.24
CA CYS A 602 -76.50 15.46 22.13
C CYS A 602 -76.55 17.01 22.09
N LEU A 603 -77.37 17.54 21.20
CA LEU A 603 -77.60 18.98 21.01
C LEU A 603 -79.01 19.37 21.46
N ASN A 604 -79.19 20.65 21.78
CA ASN A 604 -80.47 21.31 21.94
C ASN A 604 -81.05 21.70 20.57
N SER A 605 -82.29 22.16 20.53
CA SER A 605 -82.94 22.63 19.30
C SER A 605 -82.29 23.90 18.69
N ASP A 606 -81.43 24.58 19.44
CA ASP A 606 -80.64 25.74 18.98
C ASP A 606 -79.20 25.36 18.55
N ASP A 607 -78.93 24.07 18.36
CA ASP A 607 -77.62 23.47 18.02
C ASP A 607 -76.53 23.63 19.09
N THR A 608 -76.85 24.13 20.29
CA THR A 608 -75.91 24.13 21.42
C THR A 608 -75.83 22.75 22.07
N VAL A 609 -74.69 22.41 22.69
CA VAL A 609 -74.52 21.13 23.39
C VAL A 609 -75.51 21.00 24.54
N ASN A 610 -76.23 19.89 24.60
CA ASN A 610 -77.19 19.60 25.65
C ASN A 610 -76.49 18.97 26.86
N THR A 611 -76.34 19.75 27.93
CA THR A 611 -75.66 19.34 29.17
C THR A 611 -76.48 18.39 30.05
N ASP A 612 -77.73 18.09 29.70
CA ASP A 612 -78.53 17.08 30.40
C ASP A 612 -78.07 15.64 30.05
N TYR A 613 -77.27 15.50 28.98
CA TYR A 613 -76.64 14.24 28.56
C TYR A 613 -75.14 14.24 28.91
N GLU A 614 -74.61 13.07 29.24
CA GLU A 614 -73.18 12.92 29.49
C GLU A 614 -72.38 13.14 28.19
N LEU A 615 -71.30 13.91 28.27
CA LEU A 615 -70.39 14.11 27.15
C LEU A 615 -69.56 12.85 26.88
N PRO A 616 -69.26 12.53 25.60
CA PRO A 616 -68.44 11.38 25.27
C PRO A 616 -67.00 11.56 25.78
N ILE A 617 -66.48 10.52 26.45
CA ILE A 617 -65.09 10.45 26.90
C ILE A 617 -64.31 9.56 25.94
N LEU A 618 -63.33 10.15 25.26
CA LEU A 618 -62.35 9.44 24.46
C LEU A 618 -61.22 9.00 25.38
N SER A 619 -60.97 7.71 25.51
CA SER A 619 -59.91 7.18 26.38
C SER A 619 -59.04 6.19 25.62
N THR A 620 -57.72 6.34 25.76
CA THR A 620 -56.73 5.42 25.18
C THR A 620 -56.58 4.14 25.99
N GLY A 621 -56.98 4.14 27.27
CA GLY A 621 -56.72 3.05 28.22
C GLY A 621 -55.25 2.88 28.62
N LEU A 622 -54.37 3.79 28.19
CA LEU A 622 -52.93 3.73 28.42
C LEU A 622 -52.52 4.50 29.67
N SER A 623 -51.44 4.05 30.33
CA SER A 623 -50.93 4.71 31.55
C SER A 623 -50.09 5.94 31.22
N GLU A 624 -50.42 7.06 31.86
CA GLU A 624 -49.66 8.32 31.82
C GLU A 624 -48.26 8.23 32.44
N SER A 625 -47.97 7.18 33.21
CA SER A 625 -46.62 6.96 33.76
C SER A 625 -45.65 6.35 32.75
N LEU A 626 -46.18 5.78 31.66
CA LEU A 626 -45.42 5.09 30.62
C LEU A 626 -45.57 5.75 29.23
N HIS A 627 -46.53 6.66 29.07
CA HIS A 627 -46.86 7.28 27.79
C HIS A 627 -47.13 8.78 27.92
N THR A 628 -46.85 9.52 26.85
CA THR A 628 -47.29 10.90 26.65
C THR A 628 -48.33 10.98 25.54
N PHE A 629 -49.23 11.96 25.62
CA PHE A 629 -50.34 12.11 24.69
C PHE A 629 -50.38 13.52 24.10
N GLU A 630 -50.60 13.62 22.79
CA GLU A 630 -50.94 14.86 22.09
C GLU A 630 -52.29 14.69 21.40
N TRP A 631 -53.28 15.50 21.78
CA TRP A 631 -54.62 15.45 21.19
C TRP A 631 -54.79 16.47 20.08
N TYR A 632 -55.57 16.10 19.07
CA TYR A 632 -55.92 16.95 17.94
C TYR A 632 -57.43 16.93 17.72
N LEU A 633 -57.99 18.05 17.29
CA LEU A 633 -59.35 18.17 16.79
C LEU A 633 -59.30 18.68 15.34
N ASN A 634 -59.85 17.91 14.40
CA ASN A 634 -59.83 18.23 12.97
C ASN A 634 -58.40 18.54 12.45
N ASN A 635 -57.40 17.77 12.91
CA ASN A 635 -55.97 17.92 12.66
C ASN A 635 -55.30 19.18 13.27
N GLU A 636 -55.99 19.95 14.11
CA GLU A 636 -55.39 21.04 14.88
C GLU A 636 -55.02 20.56 16.28
N LEU A 637 -53.78 20.83 16.71
CA LEU A 637 -53.28 20.45 18.02
C LEU A 637 -54.06 21.15 19.15
N LEU A 638 -54.41 20.38 20.19
CA LEU A 638 -54.99 20.86 21.43
C LEU A 638 -53.88 20.92 22.50
N PRO A 639 -53.11 22.02 22.59
CA PRO A 639 -51.87 22.06 23.38
C PRO A 639 -52.06 21.94 24.90
N SER A 640 -53.28 22.12 25.39
CA SER A 640 -53.62 21.98 26.81
C SER A 640 -54.03 20.55 27.20
N GLU A 641 -54.23 19.67 26.22
CA GLU A 641 -54.75 18.32 26.42
C GLU A 641 -53.62 17.30 26.26
N SER A 642 -53.19 16.72 27.38
CA SER A 642 -52.07 15.76 27.45
C SER A 642 -52.37 14.52 28.30
N SER A 643 -53.63 14.36 28.71
CA SER A 643 -54.07 13.22 29.53
C SER A 643 -54.38 11.99 28.66
N SER A 644 -54.41 10.82 29.29
CA SER A 644 -54.79 9.53 28.65
C SER A 644 -56.26 9.45 28.21
N SER A 645 -57.07 10.43 28.61
CA SER A 645 -58.45 10.58 28.18
C SER A 645 -58.81 12.04 27.98
N LEU A 646 -59.73 12.30 27.05
CA LEU A 646 -60.26 13.61 26.73
C LEU A 646 -61.80 13.55 26.75
N THR A 647 -62.43 14.50 27.44
CA THR A 647 -63.89 14.69 27.35
C THR A 647 -64.17 15.58 26.15
N ALA A 648 -64.87 15.07 25.15
CA ALA A 648 -65.18 15.83 23.94
C ALA A 648 -66.43 16.69 24.16
N ASP A 649 -66.23 18.02 24.14
CA ASP A 649 -67.29 19.03 24.28
C ASP A 649 -67.75 19.58 22.92
N THR A 650 -67.10 19.16 21.83
CA THR A 650 -67.33 19.62 20.47
C THR A 650 -67.42 18.40 19.55
N PHE A 651 -68.29 18.43 18.54
CA PHE A 651 -68.32 17.37 17.52
C PHE A 651 -67.21 17.58 16.49
N GLY A 652 -66.70 16.48 15.91
CA GLY A 652 -65.58 16.51 14.97
C GLY A 652 -64.74 15.25 15.04
N VAL A 653 -63.64 15.23 14.27
CA VAL A 653 -62.68 14.12 14.28
C VAL A 653 -61.59 14.42 15.30
N TYR A 654 -61.54 13.65 16.37
CA TYR A 654 -60.45 13.70 17.33
C TYR A 654 -59.40 12.67 16.95
N SER A 655 -58.13 13.01 17.15
CA SER A 655 -57.04 12.04 17.12
C SER A 655 -56.10 12.24 18.30
N VAL A 656 -55.46 11.16 18.73
CA VAL A 656 -54.48 11.19 19.82
C VAL A 656 -53.22 10.47 19.37
N LYS A 657 -52.10 11.18 19.44
CA LYS A 657 -50.76 10.63 19.29
C LYS A 657 -50.28 10.17 20.66
N ALA A 658 -50.07 8.86 20.83
CA ALA A 658 -49.55 8.29 22.07
C ALA A 658 -48.09 7.84 21.85
N THR A 659 -47.18 8.32 22.68
CA THR A 659 -45.74 8.01 22.61
C THR A 659 -45.30 7.25 23.86
N ILE A 660 -44.59 6.13 23.70
CA ILE A 660 -43.99 5.39 24.82
C ILE A 660 -42.77 6.17 25.33
N ILE A 661 -42.70 6.43 26.64
CA ILE A 661 -41.62 7.24 27.24
C ILE A 661 -40.24 6.58 27.10
N ASP A 662 -40.16 5.27 27.32
CA ASP A 662 -38.87 4.55 27.35
C ASP A 662 -38.25 4.36 25.96
N THR A 663 -39.09 4.17 24.91
CA THR A 663 -38.63 3.86 23.55
C THR A 663 -38.77 5.01 22.58
N GLY A 664 -39.63 5.99 22.89
CA GLY A 664 -39.96 7.10 21.98
C GLY A 664 -40.89 6.72 20.82
N CYS A 665 -41.29 5.44 20.68
CA CYS A 665 -42.19 5.02 19.61
C CYS A 665 -43.61 5.54 19.82
N ASP A 666 -44.25 5.96 18.74
CA ASP A 666 -45.55 6.58 18.79
C ASP A 666 -46.53 6.02 17.76
N ILE A 667 -47.82 6.17 18.05
CA ILE A 667 -48.89 5.86 17.10
C ILE A 667 -50.01 6.89 17.25
N THR A 668 -50.72 7.15 16.16
CA THR A 668 -51.91 8.01 16.16
C THR A 668 -53.17 7.20 15.85
N LYS A 669 -54.19 7.32 16.71
CA LYS A 669 -55.53 6.75 16.49
C LYS A 669 -56.58 7.87 16.48
N SER A 670 -57.69 7.68 15.78
CA SER A 670 -58.74 8.69 15.61
C SER A 670 -60.13 8.13 15.92
N ALA A 671 -61.03 9.01 16.37
CA ALA A 671 -62.44 8.72 16.61
C ALA A 671 -63.30 9.92 16.19
N GLU A 672 -64.51 9.66 15.71
CA GLU A 672 -65.48 10.69 15.31
C GLU A 672 -66.53 10.92 16.39
N ILE A 673 -66.70 12.17 16.80
CA ILE A 673 -67.80 12.61 17.65
C ILE A 673 -68.89 13.18 16.75
N THR A 674 -70.03 12.50 16.68
CA THR A 674 -71.16 12.91 15.83
C THR A 674 -72.24 13.65 16.62
N PRO A 675 -72.85 14.72 16.09
CA PRO A 675 -73.95 15.40 16.75
C PRO A 675 -75.31 14.70 16.50
N SER A 676 -76.25 14.84 17.43
CA SER A 676 -77.66 14.43 17.29
C SER A 676 -78.53 15.21 18.27
N GLY A 677 -79.82 15.41 18.00
CA GLY A 677 -80.67 16.26 18.83
C GLY A 677 -82.11 16.28 18.37
N PRO A 678 -83.00 17.01 19.08
CA PRO A 678 -84.37 17.22 18.64
C PRO A 678 -84.40 18.00 17.31
N PRO A 679 -85.51 17.95 16.54
CA PRO A 679 -85.61 18.69 15.30
C PRO A 679 -85.44 20.19 15.54
N ARG A 680 -84.54 20.80 14.75
CA ARG A 680 -84.33 22.25 14.72
C ARG A 680 -85.48 22.97 14.02
N VAL A 681 -85.98 22.36 12.94
CA VAL A 681 -87.18 22.81 12.23
C VAL A 681 -88.25 21.77 12.46
N LEU A 682 -89.37 22.18 13.04
CA LEU A 682 -90.54 21.35 13.27
C LEU A 682 -91.79 22.08 12.80
N GLU A 683 -92.52 21.46 11.88
CA GLU A 683 -93.84 21.90 11.45
C GLU A 683 -94.80 20.70 11.51
N VAL A 684 -95.93 20.87 12.19
CA VAL A 684 -96.97 19.84 12.30
C VAL A 684 -98.22 20.37 11.59
N ASN A 685 -98.49 19.81 10.41
CA ASN A 685 -99.51 20.32 9.51
C ASN A 685 -100.74 19.39 9.49
N VAL A 686 -101.87 19.88 10.00
CA VAL A 686 -103.18 19.24 9.80
C VAL A 686 -103.59 19.44 8.34
N ILE A 687 -103.47 18.39 7.53
CA ILE A 687 -103.71 18.46 6.08
C ILE A 687 -105.15 18.13 5.67
N SER A 688 -105.98 17.65 6.59
CA SER A 688 -107.41 17.43 6.36
C SER A 688 -108.22 18.68 6.71
N THR A 689 -109.24 19.00 5.91
CA THR A 689 -110.20 20.06 6.27
C THR A 689 -111.10 19.65 7.43
N VAL A 690 -111.63 20.62 8.17
CA VAL A 690 -112.65 20.36 9.20
C VAL A 690 -113.83 19.55 8.65
N PHE A 691 -114.36 18.60 9.43
CA PHE A 691 -115.43 17.66 9.05
C PHE A 691 -115.11 16.70 7.88
N SER A 692 -113.83 16.51 7.53
CA SER A 692 -113.41 15.51 6.54
C SER A 692 -113.82 14.09 6.95
N GLU A 693 -114.03 13.21 5.96
CA GLU A 693 -114.29 11.79 6.23
C GLU A 693 -113.07 11.09 6.85
N ASN A 694 -111.86 11.51 6.45
CA ASN A 694 -110.60 11.04 7.00
C ASN A 694 -109.75 12.23 7.46
N HIS A 695 -109.19 12.12 8.66
CA HIS A 695 -108.29 13.10 9.23
C HIS A 695 -106.84 12.64 9.11
N SER A 696 -105.96 13.57 8.73
CA SER A 696 -104.54 13.29 8.52
C SER A 696 -103.67 14.46 8.95
N VAL A 697 -102.49 14.15 9.47
CA VAL A 697 -101.44 15.10 9.84
C VAL A 697 -100.12 14.69 9.21
N GLU A 698 -99.39 15.66 8.69
CA GLU A 698 -98.04 15.52 8.14
C GLU A 698 -97.04 16.31 8.98
N ILE A 699 -95.90 15.71 9.29
CA ILE A 699 -94.88 16.28 10.17
C ILE A 699 -93.61 16.54 9.36
N ASN A 700 -93.15 17.79 9.33
CA ASN A 700 -91.86 18.12 8.75
C ASN A 700 -90.85 18.37 9.88
N ALA A 701 -89.85 17.51 9.99
CA ALA A 701 -88.82 17.56 11.03
C ALA A 701 -87.42 17.49 10.39
N SER A 702 -86.55 18.46 10.68
CA SER A 702 -85.16 18.46 10.21
C SER A 702 -84.19 19.03 11.26
N GLY A 703 -82.94 18.54 11.25
CA GLY A 703 -81.89 18.89 12.21
C GLY A 703 -80.75 17.87 12.15
N TYR A 704 -79.93 17.79 13.20
CA TYR A 704 -78.83 16.81 13.31
C TYR A 704 -79.29 15.39 13.68
N GLY A 705 -80.50 15.24 14.22
CA GLY A 705 -81.09 13.95 14.56
C GLY A 705 -81.76 13.23 13.40
N ASN A 706 -82.05 11.95 13.61
CA ASN A 706 -82.93 11.14 12.76
C ASN A 706 -84.18 10.82 13.58
N TYR A 707 -85.38 11.02 13.02
CA TYR A 707 -86.60 11.07 13.83
C TYR A 707 -87.54 9.90 13.57
N ILE A 708 -88.21 9.46 14.63
CA ILE A 708 -89.41 8.63 14.57
C ILE A 708 -90.57 9.38 15.21
N PHE A 709 -91.75 9.19 14.65
CA PHE A 709 -92.95 9.94 14.95
C PHE A 709 -93.96 9.05 15.68
N GLY A 710 -94.63 9.61 16.68
CA GLY A 710 -95.73 8.98 17.40
C GLY A 710 -96.94 9.89 17.44
N LEU A 711 -98.13 9.29 17.47
CA LEU A 711 -99.39 9.98 17.69
C LEU A 711 -100.07 9.38 18.92
N ASP A 712 -100.31 10.23 19.92
CA ASP A 712 -100.80 9.86 21.26
C ASP A 712 -99.94 8.74 21.89
N ASP A 713 -100.58 7.64 22.28
CA ASP A 713 -99.96 6.42 22.79
C ASP A 713 -99.92 5.29 21.72
N GLY A 714 -100.02 5.68 20.45
CA GLY A 714 -99.89 4.77 19.31
C GLY A 714 -98.46 4.28 19.07
N PRO A 715 -98.27 3.34 18.12
CA PRO A 715 -96.95 2.87 17.75
C PRO A 715 -96.14 3.99 17.08
N LEU A 716 -94.83 3.98 17.32
CA LEU A 716 -93.89 4.87 16.66
C LEU A 716 -93.66 4.40 15.21
N GLN A 717 -93.56 5.33 14.27
CA GLN A 717 -93.30 5.08 12.86
C GLN A 717 -92.24 6.05 12.31
N ALA A 718 -91.47 5.63 11.32
CA ALA A 718 -90.50 6.50 10.64
C ALA A 718 -91.16 7.42 9.60
N GLU A 719 -92.34 7.05 9.11
CA GLU A 719 -93.07 7.86 8.14
C GLU A 719 -93.71 9.09 8.82
N PRO A 720 -93.52 10.31 8.29
CA PRO A 720 -94.03 11.54 8.90
C PRO A 720 -95.54 11.79 8.69
N LEU A 721 -96.30 10.80 8.22
CA LEU A 721 -97.70 10.93 7.86
C LEU A 721 -98.59 9.99 8.69
N PHE A 722 -99.55 10.57 9.41
CA PHE A 722 -100.63 9.82 10.06
C PHE A 722 -101.94 10.05 9.31
N THR A 723 -102.66 8.97 9.03
CA THR A 723 -103.96 9.00 8.32
C THR A 723 -105.03 8.29 9.12
N ASN A 724 -106.30 8.60 8.85
CA ASN A 724 -107.47 8.05 9.54
C ASN A 724 -107.44 8.29 11.07
N VAL A 725 -106.96 9.47 11.47
CA VAL A 725 -106.93 9.88 12.88
C VAL A 725 -108.36 10.13 13.38
N SER A 726 -108.65 9.80 14.64
CA SER A 726 -109.95 10.14 15.22
C SER A 726 -110.11 11.66 15.37
N PRO A 727 -111.34 12.18 15.46
CA PRO A 727 -111.54 13.59 15.82
C PRO A 727 -111.21 13.85 17.29
N GLY A 728 -110.71 15.03 17.60
CA GLY A 728 -110.34 15.42 18.97
C GLY A 728 -108.95 16.05 19.07
N TYR A 729 -108.49 16.21 20.31
CA TYR A 729 -107.12 16.64 20.61
C TYR A 729 -106.18 15.45 20.56
N HIS A 730 -105.03 15.65 19.94
CA HIS A 730 -103.98 14.64 19.79
C HIS A 730 -102.62 15.22 20.13
N LEU A 731 -101.74 14.38 20.67
CA LEU A 731 -100.36 14.73 20.98
C LEU A 731 -99.43 14.07 19.96
N VAL A 732 -98.76 14.87 19.14
CA VAL A 732 -97.70 14.40 18.25
C VAL A 732 -96.39 14.33 19.03
N LYS A 733 -95.67 13.21 18.93
CA LYS A 733 -94.35 13.00 19.53
C LYS A 733 -93.31 12.83 18.43
N ILE A 734 -92.20 13.56 18.52
CA ILE A 734 -91.06 13.45 17.62
C ILE A 734 -89.85 13.06 18.47
N ILE A 735 -89.29 11.89 18.19
CA ILE A 735 -88.27 11.26 19.02
C ILE A 735 -87.01 11.09 18.19
N ASP A 736 -85.88 11.59 18.68
CA ASP A 736 -84.59 11.30 18.06
C ASP A 736 -84.21 9.82 18.28
N THR A 737 -83.82 9.14 17.20
CA THR A 737 -83.51 7.71 17.19
C THR A 737 -82.23 7.35 17.93
N LYS A 738 -81.32 8.31 18.13
CA LYS A 738 -80.11 8.13 18.94
C LYS A 738 -80.33 8.50 20.42
N GLY A 739 -81.56 8.88 20.79
CA GLY A 739 -81.96 9.16 22.17
C GLY A 739 -81.72 10.60 22.61
N CYS A 740 -81.33 11.50 21.72
CA CYS A 740 -81.04 12.90 22.04
C CYS A 740 -82.32 13.77 22.06
N GLY A 741 -83.28 13.38 22.89
CA GLY A 741 -84.47 14.18 23.21
C GLY A 741 -85.77 13.79 22.50
N ILE A 742 -86.86 14.36 23.01
CA ILE A 742 -88.23 14.18 22.53
C ILE A 742 -88.91 15.56 22.49
N VAL A 743 -89.58 15.87 21.38
CA VAL A 743 -90.43 17.06 21.23
C VAL A 743 -91.88 16.63 21.08
N THR A 744 -92.80 17.39 21.66
CA THR A 744 -94.23 17.11 21.56
C THR A 744 -95.02 18.33 21.14
N GLU A 745 -96.01 18.15 20.27
CA GLU A 745 -96.88 19.21 19.76
C GLU A 745 -98.36 18.79 19.82
N ASP A 746 -99.21 19.68 20.30
CA ASP A 746 -100.66 19.45 20.38
C ASP A 746 -101.34 19.82 19.06
N ILE A 747 -102.16 18.92 18.53
CA ILE A 747 -103.02 19.17 17.36
C ILE A 747 -104.47 18.83 17.65
N VAL A 748 -105.37 19.28 16.78
CA VAL A 748 -106.80 19.07 16.95
C VAL A 748 -107.51 18.87 15.62
N PHE A 749 -108.28 17.79 15.54
CA PHE A 749 -109.15 17.49 14.39
C PHE A 749 -110.60 17.81 14.74
N VAL A 750 -111.17 18.79 14.03
CA VAL A 750 -112.55 19.23 14.22
C VAL A 750 -113.51 18.34 13.42
N ASP A 751 -114.43 17.67 14.12
CA ASP A 751 -115.52 16.87 13.52
C ASP A 751 -116.78 16.91 14.40
N TYR A 752 -117.78 16.07 14.13
CA TYR A 752 -119.00 15.94 14.92
C TYR A 752 -119.19 14.52 15.45
N MET A 753 -119.87 14.41 16.60
CA MET A 753 -120.28 13.10 17.11
C MET A 753 -121.26 12.42 16.14
N LYS A 754 -120.93 11.22 15.65
CA LYS A 754 -121.82 10.49 14.72
C LYS A 754 -123.08 9.96 15.42
N PHE A 755 -123.02 9.74 16.73
CA PHE A 755 -124.17 9.39 17.56
C PHE A 755 -123.99 9.88 18.99
N PHE A 756 -125.09 9.91 19.75
CA PHE A 756 -125.06 10.17 21.19
C PHE A 756 -126.20 9.40 21.90
N THR A 757 -126.05 9.18 23.20
CA THR A 757 -126.94 8.37 24.05
C THR A 757 -127.35 9.16 25.29
N PRO A 758 -128.40 9.99 25.22
CA PRO A 758 -128.85 10.80 26.37
C PRO A 758 -129.58 9.93 27.41
N ASN A 759 -128.83 9.10 28.13
CA ASN A 759 -129.30 8.19 29.18
C ASN A 759 -128.86 8.64 30.59
N ASN A 760 -128.14 9.76 30.68
CA ASN A 760 -127.64 10.39 31.89
C ASN A 760 -126.63 9.49 32.65
N ASP A 761 -125.83 8.72 31.92
CA ASP A 761 -124.74 7.90 32.46
C ASP A 761 -123.38 8.62 32.48
N GLY A 762 -123.35 9.87 32.00
CA GLY A 762 -122.17 10.73 31.90
C GLY A 762 -121.39 10.55 30.61
N LYS A 763 -121.77 9.63 29.70
CA LYS A 763 -121.07 9.36 28.45
C LYS A 763 -121.98 9.61 27.24
N ASN A 764 -121.52 10.47 26.34
CA ASN A 764 -122.26 10.83 25.13
C ASN A 764 -123.71 11.32 25.41
N ASP A 765 -123.95 11.97 26.56
CA ASP A 765 -125.28 12.47 26.94
C ASP A 765 -125.74 13.67 26.11
N TYR A 766 -124.77 14.40 25.55
CA TYR A 766 -125.00 15.55 24.69
C TYR A 766 -124.34 15.34 23.34
N TRP A 767 -125.06 15.66 22.28
CA TRP A 767 -124.48 15.76 20.96
C TRP A 767 -123.77 17.11 20.77
N GLN A 768 -122.53 17.09 20.29
CA GLN A 768 -121.69 18.27 20.09
C GLN A 768 -120.74 18.12 18.89
N ILE A 769 -120.18 19.27 18.47
CA ILE A 769 -119.02 19.33 17.58
C ILE A 769 -117.76 19.11 18.44
N ILE A 770 -116.93 18.17 18.02
CA ILE A 770 -115.63 17.85 18.62
C ILE A 770 -114.63 18.90 18.13
N GLY A 771 -113.82 19.47 19.02
CA GLY A 771 -112.87 20.54 18.65
C GLY A 771 -113.54 21.88 18.29
N ILE A 772 -114.75 22.15 18.81
CA ILE A 772 -115.51 23.36 18.48
C ILE A 772 -114.79 24.67 18.85
N SER A 773 -113.80 24.63 19.75
CA SER A 773 -112.95 25.79 20.12
C SER A 773 -112.18 26.35 18.94
N GLU A 774 -111.78 25.49 18.00
CA GLU A 774 -110.95 25.85 16.85
C GLU A 774 -111.76 26.51 15.74
N LEU A 775 -113.10 26.43 15.80
CA LEU A 775 -113.97 27.11 14.86
C LEU A 775 -114.18 28.56 15.28
N ILE A 776 -114.10 29.48 14.32
CA ILE A 776 -114.35 30.91 14.54
C ILE A 776 -115.85 31.20 14.39
N GLU A 777 -116.48 31.71 15.46
CA GLU A 777 -117.91 32.06 15.54
C GLU A 777 -118.92 30.95 15.12
N PRO A 778 -118.78 29.69 15.59
CA PRO A 778 -119.63 28.61 15.11
C PRO A 778 -121.07 28.74 15.62
N LYS A 779 -122.03 28.61 14.70
CA LYS A 779 -123.47 28.51 14.96
C LYS A 779 -123.96 27.17 14.45
N ILE A 780 -124.50 26.35 15.35
CA ILE A 780 -124.99 25.02 15.01
C ILE A 780 -126.51 25.01 15.08
N TYR A 781 -127.14 24.47 14.05
CA TYR A 781 -128.57 24.31 13.92
C TYR A 781 -128.88 22.82 13.78
N ILE A 782 -129.79 22.29 14.59
CA ILE A 782 -130.20 20.87 14.57
C ILE A 782 -131.66 20.79 14.12
N HIS A 783 -131.95 19.86 13.21
CA HIS A 783 -133.22 19.70 12.52
C HIS A 783 -133.74 18.26 12.59
N ASP A 784 -135.06 18.08 12.50
CA ASP A 784 -135.68 16.77 12.28
C ASP A 784 -135.59 16.31 10.81
N ARG A 785 -136.07 15.09 10.53
CA ARG A 785 -136.12 14.50 9.18
C ARG A 785 -136.96 15.26 8.15
N TYR A 786 -137.76 16.23 8.59
CA TYR A 786 -138.59 17.08 7.75
C TYR A 786 -138.02 18.50 7.61
N GLY A 787 -136.83 18.76 8.17
CA GLY A 787 -136.14 20.06 8.11
C GLY A 787 -136.55 21.05 9.20
N LYS A 788 -137.42 20.67 10.14
CA LYS A 788 -137.86 21.57 11.22
C LYS A 788 -136.71 21.81 12.19
N LEU A 789 -136.37 23.08 12.43
CA LEU A 789 -135.36 23.48 13.43
C LEU A 789 -135.81 23.06 14.83
N LEU A 790 -134.98 22.28 15.50
CA LEU A 790 -135.19 21.76 16.85
C LEU A 790 -134.38 22.54 17.88
N LYS A 791 -133.12 22.83 17.57
CA LYS A 791 -132.20 23.47 18.52
C LYS A 791 -131.18 24.31 17.77
N GLN A 792 -130.78 25.42 18.38
CA GLN A 792 -129.59 26.17 17.99
C GLN A 792 -128.59 26.11 19.14
N LEU A 793 -127.32 25.78 18.84
CA LEU A 793 -126.23 25.73 19.79
C LEU A 793 -125.19 26.81 19.44
N SER A 794 -124.59 27.41 20.48
CA SER A 794 -123.39 28.25 20.39
C SER A 794 -122.14 27.43 20.68
N GLN A 795 -120.97 28.01 20.41
CA GLN A 795 -119.66 27.43 20.76
C GLN A 795 -119.53 27.00 22.22
N SER A 796 -120.10 27.78 23.15
CA SER A 796 -120.07 27.53 24.60
C SER A 796 -121.18 26.59 25.11
N SER A 797 -121.98 26.03 24.20
CA SER A 797 -123.05 25.10 24.57
C SER A 797 -122.47 23.76 25.03
N ILE A 798 -123.02 23.18 26.09
CA ILE A 798 -122.69 21.81 26.54
C ILE A 798 -123.14 20.72 25.53
N GLY A 799 -123.90 21.10 24.50
CA GLY A 799 -124.42 20.24 23.45
C GLY A 799 -125.94 20.07 23.51
N TRP A 800 -126.48 19.14 22.73
CA TRP A 800 -127.92 18.84 22.68
C TRP A 800 -128.24 17.50 23.32
N ASP A 801 -129.18 17.50 24.27
CA ASP A 801 -129.64 16.34 25.04
C ASP A 801 -130.73 15.50 24.34
N GLY A 802 -131.11 15.87 23.11
CA GLY A 802 -132.16 15.16 22.37
C GLY A 802 -133.58 15.49 22.83
N ALA A 803 -133.77 16.53 23.63
CA ALA A 803 -135.10 17.04 23.99
C ALA A 803 -135.49 18.24 23.11
N TYR A 804 -136.79 18.34 22.81
CA TYR A 804 -137.40 19.50 22.16
C TYR A 804 -138.62 19.96 22.95
N ASN A 805 -138.61 21.21 23.43
CA ASN A 805 -139.65 21.79 24.28
C ASN A 805 -140.06 20.89 25.47
N GLY A 806 -139.06 20.30 26.14
CA GLY A 806 -139.26 19.40 27.29
C GLY A 806 -139.72 17.98 26.94
N SER A 807 -139.95 17.68 25.66
CA SER A 807 -140.29 16.33 25.18
C SER A 807 -139.07 15.61 24.64
N ILE A 808 -138.91 14.37 25.11
CA ILE A 808 -137.88 13.42 24.72
C ILE A 808 -138.15 12.96 23.27
N LEU A 809 -137.23 13.23 22.32
CA LEU A 809 -137.43 12.89 20.90
C LEU A 809 -137.04 11.44 20.58
N PRO A 810 -137.65 10.75 19.60
CA PRO A 810 -137.38 9.32 19.33
C PRO A 810 -135.94 9.03 18.89
N SER A 811 -135.49 7.78 19.08
CA SER A 811 -134.24 7.30 18.48
C SER A 811 -134.36 7.31 16.96
N SER A 812 -133.60 8.19 16.31
CA SER A 812 -133.66 8.48 14.88
C SER A 812 -132.39 9.22 14.47
N ASP A 813 -132.19 9.35 13.16
CA ASP A 813 -131.24 10.31 12.62
C ASP A 813 -131.81 11.73 12.69
N TYR A 814 -130.92 12.67 12.98
CA TYR A 814 -131.13 14.11 13.02
C TYR A 814 -130.09 14.80 12.14
N TRP A 815 -130.48 15.90 11.51
CA TRP A 815 -129.59 16.66 10.65
C TRP A 815 -129.10 17.89 11.38
N PHE A 816 -127.85 18.26 11.15
CA PHE A 816 -127.32 19.53 11.64
C PHE A 816 -126.72 20.34 10.52
N THR A 817 -126.62 21.63 10.76
CA THR A 817 -125.86 22.58 9.96
C THR A 817 -125.00 23.41 10.89
N VAL A 818 -123.69 23.43 10.65
CA VAL A 818 -122.75 24.33 11.32
C VAL A 818 -122.33 25.42 10.35
N VAL A 819 -122.46 26.67 10.78
CA VAL A 819 -121.98 27.86 10.07
C VAL A 819 -120.83 28.44 10.89
N PHE A 820 -119.65 28.55 10.29
CA PHE A 820 -118.42 29.02 10.95
C PHE A 820 -117.60 29.87 9.98
N LYS A 821 -116.57 30.57 10.47
CA LYS A 821 -115.57 31.23 9.61
C LYS A 821 -114.30 30.37 9.55
N ASP A 822 -113.73 30.21 8.36
CA ASP A 822 -112.40 29.59 8.21
C ASP A 822 -111.28 30.56 8.65
N GLU A 823 -110.03 30.10 8.58
CA GLU A 823 -108.83 30.90 8.93
C GLU A 823 -108.71 32.20 8.13
N ASN A 824 -109.30 32.27 6.93
CA ASN A 824 -109.36 33.48 6.10
C ASN A 824 -110.58 34.36 6.41
N LEU A 825 -111.29 34.09 7.50
CA LEU A 825 -112.51 34.75 7.95
C LEU A 825 -113.70 34.62 6.98
N ILE A 826 -113.66 33.65 6.06
CA ILE A 826 -114.73 33.40 5.09
C ILE A 826 -115.78 32.50 5.73
N GLN A 827 -117.06 32.89 5.63
CA GLN A 827 -118.16 32.07 6.14
C GLN A 827 -118.28 30.76 5.36
N ARG A 828 -118.16 29.65 6.07
CA ARG A 828 -118.35 28.28 5.60
C ARG A 828 -119.59 27.67 6.26
N GLN A 829 -120.17 26.69 5.58
CA GLN A 829 -121.30 25.93 6.06
C GLN A 829 -121.05 24.44 5.82
N PHE A 830 -121.25 23.63 6.84
CA PHE A 830 -121.23 22.17 6.73
C PHE A 830 -122.55 21.61 7.27
N SER A 831 -123.12 20.64 6.57
CA SER A 831 -124.37 19.98 6.97
C SER A 831 -124.21 18.47 6.86
N SER A 832 -124.59 17.74 7.90
CA SER A 832 -124.60 16.28 7.89
C SER A 832 -125.68 15.77 8.87
N HIS A 833 -125.66 14.48 9.18
CA HIS A 833 -126.57 13.86 10.14
C HIS A 833 -125.83 13.07 11.22
N PHE A 834 -126.51 12.86 12.34
CA PHE A 834 -126.06 12.02 13.46
C PHE A 834 -127.25 11.23 14.02
N THR A 835 -126.96 10.13 14.70
CA THR A 835 -127.99 9.26 15.28
C THR A 835 -128.19 9.55 16.76
N LEU A 836 -129.42 9.82 17.18
CA LEU A 836 -129.82 9.74 18.58
C LEU A 836 -130.16 8.29 18.89
N LYS A 837 -129.44 7.67 19.84
CA LYS A 837 -129.70 6.29 20.29
C LYS A 837 -130.19 6.30 21.74
N ARG A 838 -131.18 5.48 22.05
CA ARG A 838 -131.66 5.24 23.42
C ARG A 838 -131.71 3.77 23.73
#